data_AF-A0A3N9NQZ1-F1
#
_entry.id   AF-A0A3N9NQZ1-F1
#
_cell.length_a   1.000
_cell.length_b   1.000
_cell.length_c   1.000
_cell.angle_alpha   90.00
_cell.angle_beta   90.00
_cell.angle_gamma   90.00
#
_symmetry.space_group_name_H-M   'P 1'
#
loop_
_entity.id
_entity.type
_entity.pdbx_description
1 polymer ?
#
loop_
_entity_poly.entity_id
_entity_poly.type
_entity_poly.pdbx_seq_one_letter_code
_entity_poly.pdbx_strand_id
1 'polypeptide(L)'
;MAKVFEILLMCMLLFPLLVFSENIHLDEPFIQEFHVPHVVSDSRAANDVLTINVDSNNTVWAGTKAGLYFLQDGKKWHPLAPIEDGSVYDIITDQQGQMWIGAWNGVYIVENLDAHKISNIEEPIAALCQVEEGIAALGPKGIWIIKERNAQRYHLTLSRSVRAAVPHPETGFWLATGMGLYHVFGESFTLFQSTDDILTPDVTDICLATDGCIWVSSLGGMSIFKNNVRVRKITPENGLPSAMVNCVKQAPDGSMWIGTHYGVTRFDGQRWSLRHSRRWLLDDDVRDIAFDQDGTAWIATAGGVSAIKEREMTLAHKADYFQNICQRRHVRPPGLVEKCRLNTPGDTTDWSPEDDDNDGQYTSMYLAMESYRYAVTQSPNAKANARRAFEALRFLQTITETDGFVARTVIPADWDHKHDANRSYTPQHIADIYVHNPREKIVEQRWRPSRDGRWLWKGDTSSDEITGHMYGYLFYHDLVADATEKIRVRDHVCRIVDYIINGGYVLRDIDGAHTKWGVWAPERLNYDPDWRQERGVNSVEILSYLKLAYHVSGRAKYQDEYVKLLFEHHYAENVKKAKTTNPAWRTHIDDELLALAFPCLLMYEDDPGLRALYLSSLEQWYVEVSKDWSPFFNFIYAAFAGTDPNFGHSINFLQWTPLDLVRWSIDNSRREDVALVRTPEMEMWQTDRMLPIDEISFFRWDNNQRAAVSADGGRTESDGVFWLLPYWMGRYYGFIK
;
A
#
# COMPACT_ATOMS: atom_id res chain seq x y z
N MET A 1 -15.37 -49.98 -23.74
CA MET A 1 -15.23 -49.56 -22.32
C MET A 1 -13.78 -49.56 -21.85
N ALA A 2 -12.92 -50.52 -22.22
CA ALA A 2 -11.51 -50.52 -21.78
C ALA A 2 -10.64 -49.35 -22.31
N LYS A 3 -10.87 -48.86 -23.54
CA LYS A 3 -10.12 -47.73 -24.13
C LYS A 3 -10.47 -46.33 -23.61
N VAL A 4 -11.60 -46.17 -22.91
CA VAL A 4 -12.01 -44.88 -22.33
C VAL A 4 -11.41 -44.70 -20.93
N PHE A 5 -11.12 -45.82 -20.24
CA PHE A 5 -10.49 -45.81 -18.92
C PHE A 5 -8.99 -45.48 -18.98
N GLU A 6 -8.28 -45.90 -20.02
CA GLU A 6 -6.86 -45.52 -20.22
C GLU A 6 -6.69 -44.03 -20.55
N ILE A 7 -7.63 -43.41 -21.27
CA ILE A 7 -7.57 -41.97 -21.60
C ILE A 7 -7.89 -41.11 -20.36
N LEU A 8 -8.79 -41.55 -19.49
CA LEU A 8 -9.05 -40.88 -18.21
C LEU A 8 -7.90 -41.03 -17.20
N LEU A 9 -7.20 -42.16 -17.20
CA LEU A 9 -6.04 -42.37 -16.32
C LEU A 9 -4.79 -41.61 -16.78
N MET A 10 -4.61 -41.42 -18.11
CA MET A 10 -3.51 -40.60 -18.65
C MET A 10 -3.70 -39.09 -18.40
N CYS A 11 -4.94 -38.61 -18.25
CA CYS A 11 -5.21 -37.21 -17.89
C CYS A 11 -5.04 -36.93 -16.38
N MET A 12 -5.09 -37.94 -15.51
CA MET A 12 -4.86 -37.78 -14.07
C MET A 12 -3.38 -37.87 -13.66
N LEU A 13 -2.47 -38.23 -14.57
CA LEU A 13 -1.04 -38.38 -14.30
C LEU A 13 -0.19 -37.13 -14.66
N LEU A 14 -0.83 -35.99 -14.99
CA LEU A 14 -0.14 -34.76 -15.42
C LEU A 14 -0.46 -33.51 -14.58
N PHE A 15 -1.15 -33.66 -13.45
CA PHE A 15 -1.33 -32.58 -12.48
C PHE A 15 -1.02 -33.12 -11.09
N PRO A 16 -0.18 -32.45 -10.27
CA PRO A 16 -0.16 -32.77 -8.85
C PRO A 16 -1.58 -32.56 -8.33
N LEU A 17 -2.06 -33.48 -7.49
CA LEU A 17 -3.34 -33.40 -6.78
C LEU A 17 -3.52 -31.97 -6.26
N LEU A 18 -4.30 -31.16 -6.98
CA LEU A 18 -4.75 -29.86 -6.50
C LEU A 18 -5.55 -30.16 -5.25
N VAL A 19 -4.99 -29.83 -4.09
CA VAL A 19 -5.76 -29.86 -2.86
C VAL A 19 -6.77 -28.73 -2.99
N PHE A 20 -8.04 -29.08 -3.19
CA PHE A 20 -9.11 -28.10 -3.24
C PHE A 20 -9.16 -27.41 -1.87
N SER A 21 -8.78 -26.12 -1.84
CA SER A 21 -9.01 -25.26 -0.68
C SER A 21 -10.50 -25.24 -0.36
N GLU A 22 -10.85 -25.38 0.93
CA GLU A 22 -12.22 -25.23 1.41
C GLU A 22 -12.75 -23.79 1.22
N ASN A 23 -11.84 -22.81 1.09
CA ASN A 23 -12.18 -21.40 0.88
C ASN A 23 -12.00 -21.01 -0.59
N ILE A 24 -13.09 -20.51 -1.19
CA ILE A 24 -13.12 -19.95 -2.54
C ILE A 24 -13.76 -18.57 -2.45
N HIS A 25 -13.14 -17.55 -3.05
CA HIS A 25 -13.71 -16.23 -3.23
C HIS A 25 -14.28 -16.12 -4.64
N LEU A 26 -15.53 -15.72 -4.75
CA LEU A 26 -16.14 -15.32 -6.03
C LEU A 26 -15.76 -13.87 -6.29
N ASP A 27 -15.32 -13.54 -7.51
CA ASP A 27 -14.94 -12.18 -7.88
C ASP A 27 -16.16 -11.25 -8.00
N GLU A 28 -16.75 -10.92 -6.86
CA GLU A 28 -17.91 -10.05 -6.72
C GLU A 28 -17.49 -8.57 -6.71
N PRO A 29 -18.35 -7.66 -7.21
CA PRO A 29 -18.05 -6.24 -7.16
C PRO A 29 -17.89 -5.73 -5.72
N PHE A 30 -16.89 -4.87 -5.52
CA PHE A 30 -16.62 -4.18 -4.26
C PHE A 30 -16.38 -2.69 -4.52
N ILE A 31 -16.52 -1.89 -3.46
CA ILE A 31 -16.26 -0.45 -3.51
C ILE A 31 -14.76 -0.18 -3.38
N GLN A 32 -14.20 0.47 -4.40
CA GLN A 32 -12.83 0.96 -4.42
C GLN A 32 -12.80 2.48 -4.29
N GLU A 33 -12.16 2.95 -3.22
CA GLU A 33 -11.89 4.36 -3.03
C GLU A 33 -10.69 4.84 -3.84
N PHE A 34 -10.72 6.11 -4.24
CA PHE A 34 -9.60 6.81 -4.84
C PHE A 34 -9.65 8.32 -4.53
N HIS A 35 -8.47 8.94 -4.49
CA HIS A 35 -8.29 10.35 -4.16
C HIS A 35 -8.17 11.20 -5.43
N VAL A 36 -8.85 12.35 -5.43
CA VAL A 36 -8.67 13.43 -6.42
C VAL A 36 -8.24 14.70 -5.67
N PRO A 37 -7.02 15.21 -5.92
CA PRO A 37 -6.53 16.42 -5.28
C PRO A 37 -7.11 17.68 -5.94
N HIS A 38 -7.54 18.65 -5.13
CA HIS A 38 -8.07 19.94 -5.58
C HIS A 38 -7.33 21.10 -4.91
N VAL A 39 -6.31 21.63 -5.57
CA VAL A 39 -5.67 22.91 -5.18
C VAL A 39 -6.65 24.05 -5.53
N VAL A 40 -6.97 24.90 -4.54
CA VAL A 40 -7.96 25.96 -4.69
C VAL A 40 -7.42 27.10 -5.54
N SER A 41 -6.19 27.55 -5.27
CA SER A 41 -5.47 28.51 -6.12
C SER A 41 -3.96 28.46 -5.86
N ASP A 42 -3.17 29.31 -6.53
CA ASP A 42 -1.74 29.47 -6.23
C ASP A 42 -1.48 30.17 -4.88
N SER A 43 -2.52 30.73 -4.22
CA SER A 43 -2.41 31.37 -2.92
C SER A 43 -2.46 30.36 -1.77
N ARG A 44 -1.44 30.39 -0.91
CA ARG A 44 -1.43 29.60 0.33
C ARG A 44 -2.65 29.89 1.22
N ALA A 45 -3.13 31.13 1.26
CA ALA A 45 -4.29 31.48 2.08
C ALA A 45 -5.61 30.91 1.50
N ALA A 46 -5.71 30.77 0.18
CA ALA A 46 -6.88 30.13 -0.44
C ALA A 46 -6.83 28.60 -0.30
N ASN A 47 -5.65 28.00 -0.21
CA ASN A 47 -5.50 26.57 0.03
C ASN A 47 -5.64 26.18 1.51
N ASP A 48 -5.63 27.14 2.43
CA ASP A 48 -5.95 26.91 3.84
C ASP A 48 -7.47 26.94 4.00
N VAL A 49 -8.10 25.77 3.80
CA VAL A 49 -9.56 25.60 3.75
C VAL A 49 -10.06 25.30 5.16
N LEU A 50 -10.96 26.16 5.66
CA LEU A 50 -11.46 26.12 7.04
C LEU A 50 -12.78 25.36 7.16
N THR A 51 -13.64 25.44 6.15
CA THR A 51 -14.96 24.79 6.10
C THR A 51 -15.32 24.40 4.67
N ILE A 52 -16.12 23.37 4.53
CA ILE A 52 -16.58 22.88 3.22
C ILE A 52 -18.06 22.46 3.28
N ASN A 53 -18.79 22.76 2.21
CA ASN A 53 -20.19 22.36 2.08
C ASN A 53 -20.48 21.96 0.63
N VAL A 54 -21.54 21.18 0.43
CA VAL A 54 -22.03 20.81 -0.91
C VAL A 54 -23.51 21.14 -0.98
N ASP A 55 -23.91 21.93 -1.97
CA ASP A 55 -25.30 22.31 -2.15
C ASP A 55 -26.12 21.26 -2.91
N SER A 56 -27.43 21.48 -3.03
CA SER A 56 -28.36 20.59 -3.72
C SER A 56 -28.11 20.46 -5.23
N ASN A 57 -27.27 21.32 -5.82
CA ASN A 57 -26.84 21.24 -7.21
C ASN A 57 -25.47 20.54 -7.36
N ASN A 58 -24.95 19.91 -6.29
CA ASN A 58 -23.60 19.35 -6.20
C ASN A 58 -22.47 20.39 -6.42
N THR A 59 -22.75 21.69 -6.21
CA THR A 59 -21.69 22.68 -6.16
C THR A 59 -20.95 22.53 -4.84
N VAL A 60 -19.63 22.38 -4.90
CA VAL A 60 -18.78 22.33 -3.72
C VAL A 60 -18.35 23.75 -3.36
N TRP A 61 -18.54 24.11 -2.09
CA TRP A 61 -18.23 25.42 -1.53
C TRP A 61 -17.12 25.30 -0.51
N ALA A 62 -16.02 26.02 -0.71
CA ALA A 62 -14.86 26.02 0.17
C ALA A 62 -14.70 27.39 0.83
N GLY A 63 -14.86 27.44 2.15
CA GLY A 63 -14.53 28.60 2.96
C GLY A 63 -13.04 28.58 3.30
N THR A 64 -12.29 29.58 2.86
CA THR A 64 -10.82 29.61 2.97
C THR A 64 -10.36 30.79 3.82
N LYS A 65 -9.05 30.89 4.12
CA LYS A 65 -8.49 32.12 4.70
C LYS A 65 -8.48 33.32 3.74
N ALA A 66 -8.75 33.12 2.46
CA ALA A 66 -8.75 34.16 1.42
C ALA A 66 -10.15 34.52 0.88
N GLY A 67 -11.21 33.87 1.37
CA GLY A 67 -12.59 34.12 0.94
C GLY A 67 -13.35 32.83 0.63
N LEU A 68 -14.53 32.99 0.02
CA LEU A 68 -15.39 31.89 -0.42
C LEU A 68 -15.05 31.48 -1.86
N TYR A 69 -14.90 30.18 -2.10
CA TYR A 69 -14.69 29.60 -3.42
C TYR A 69 -15.74 28.54 -3.73
N PHE A 70 -16.05 28.33 -5.01
CA PHE A 70 -16.97 27.30 -5.45
C PHE A 70 -16.45 26.49 -6.65
N LEU A 71 -16.96 25.27 -6.79
CA LEU A 71 -16.60 24.29 -7.82
C LEU A 71 -17.87 23.56 -8.32
N GLN A 72 -18.28 23.81 -9.57
CA GLN A 72 -19.48 23.18 -10.18
C GLN A 72 -19.14 22.00 -11.10
N ASP A 73 -18.06 22.11 -11.88
CA ASP A 73 -17.71 21.10 -12.90
C ASP A 73 -16.61 20.12 -12.45
N GLY A 74 -16.21 20.18 -11.18
CA GLY A 74 -15.08 19.41 -10.65
C GLY A 74 -13.70 19.79 -11.24
N LYS A 75 -13.61 20.85 -12.06
CA LYS A 75 -12.38 21.21 -12.79
C LYS A 75 -11.62 22.39 -12.21
N LYS A 76 -12.31 23.46 -11.80
CA LYS A 76 -11.67 24.72 -11.42
C LYS A 76 -12.47 25.43 -10.33
N TRP A 77 -11.75 25.93 -9.33
CA TRP A 77 -12.30 26.78 -8.29
C TRP A 77 -12.46 28.23 -8.74
N HIS A 78 -13.56 28.86 -8.32
CA HIS A 78 -13.89 30.25 -8.62
C HIS A 78 -14.13 31.01 -7.31
N PRO A 79 -13.50 32.17 -7.08
CA PRO A 79 -13.81 33.00 -5.93
C PRO A 79 -15.21 33.61 -6.07
N LEU A 80 -15.89 33.87 -4.95
CA LEU A 80 -17.19 34.52 -4.91
C LEU A 80 -17.13 35.90 -4.23
N ALA A 81 -17.31 36.96 -5.02
CA ALA A 81 -17.45 38.32 -4.53
C ALA A 81 -18.82 38.56 -3.86
N PRO A 82 -18.93 39.44 -2.85
CA PRO A 82 -17.87 40.27 -2.28
C PRO A 82 -17.15 39.63 -1.08
N ILE A 83 -17.20 38.29 -0.93
CA ILE A 83 -16.60 37.57 0.20
C ILE A 83 -15.14 37.23 -0.11
N GLU A 84 -14.35 38.28 -0.36
CA GLU A 84 -12.92 38.21 -0.67
C GLU A 84 -12.10 38.79 0.50
N ASP A 85 -10.80 38.53 0.51
CA ASP A 85 -9.84 39.15 1.43
C ASP A 85 -10.07 38.89 2.93
N GLY A 86 -10.57 37.69 3.27
CA GLY A 86 -10.51 37.21 4.65
C GLY A 86 -11.18 35.86 4.87
N SER A 87 -11.16 35.39 6.12
CA SER A 87 -11.60 34.04 6.46
C SER A 87 -13.11 33.85 6.34
N VAL A 88 -13.50 32.73 5.74
CA VAL A 88 -14.83 32.15 5.87
C VAL A 88 -14.75 31.00 6.86
N TYR A 89 -15.53 31.06 7.94
CA TYR A 89 -15.42 30.15 9.07
C TYR A 89 -16.47 29.03 9.06
N ASP A 90 -17.65 29.29 8.50
CA ASP A 90 -18.74 28.32 8.48
C ASP A 90 -19.64 28.51 7.26
N ILE A 91 -20.18 27.41 6.75
CA ILE A 91 -21.11 27.36 5.62
C ILE A 91 -22.21 26.36 5.99
N ILE A 92 -23.46 26.83 6.07
CA ILE A 92 -24.62 25.96 6.29
C ILE A 92 -25.66 26.16 5.20
N THR A 93 -26.45 25.12 4.96
CA THR A 93 -27.66 25.20 4.13
C THR A 93 -28.86 25.01 5.06
N ASP A 94 -29.80 25.95 4.99
CA ASP A 94 -31.02 25.87 5.81
C ASP A 94 -32.05 24.89 5.24
N GLN A 95 -33.16 24.70 5.96
CA GLN A 95 -34.21 23.76 5.56
C GLN A 95 -34.90 24.14 4.24
N GLN A 96 -34.74 25.37 3.76
CA GLN A 96 -35.31 25.87 2.51
C GLN A 96 -34.30 25.75 1.35
N GLY A 97 -33.09 25.23 1.61
CA GLY A 97 -32.02 25.12 0.63
C GLY A 97 -31.22 26.41 0.46
N GLN A 98 -31.44 27.42 1.30
CA GLN A 98 -30.69 28.67 1.25
C GLN A 98 -29.36 28.51 1.97
N MET A 99 -28.29 28.93 1.30
CA MET A 99 -26.93 28.88 1.85
C MET A 99 -26.60 30.15 2.63
N TRP A 100 -25.96 29.96 3.78
CA TRP A 100 -25.54 31.00 4.70
C TRP A 100 -24.05 30.86 5.01
N ILE A 101 -23.35 32.00 5.02
CA ILE A 101 -21.89 32.05 5.17
C ILE A 101 -21.53 32.88 6.40
N GLY A 102 -20.80 32.28 7.34
CA GLY A 102 -20.19 32.96 8.47
C GLY A 102 -18.77 33.39 8.10
N ALA A 103 -18.51 34.69 8.09
CA ALA A 103 -17.24 35.24 7.63
C ALA A 103 -16.61 36.19 8.67
N TRP A 104 -15.37 36.57 8.41
CA TRP A 104 -14.57 37.50 9.23
C TRP A 104 -15.22 38.87 9.45
N ASN A 105 -16.17 39.27 8.61
CA ASN A 105 -16.82 40.57 8.66
C ASN A 105 -18.37 40.49 8.69
N GLY A 106 -18.97 39.35 8.99
CA GLY A 106 -20.42 39.23 9.16
C GLY A 106 -21.00 37.95 8.59
N VAL A 107 -22.29 38.02 8.22
CA VAL A 107 -23.04 36.92 7.59
C VAL A 107 -23.41 37.27 6.17
N TYR A 108 -23.33 36.30 5.26
CA TYR A 108 -23.82 36.42 3.89
C TYR A 108 -24.85 35.34 3.57
N ILE A 109 -25.72 35.65 2.63
CA ILE A 109 -26.64 34.73 1.97
C ILE A 109 -26.15 34.58 0.53
N VAL A 110 -26.08 33.35 0.02
CA VAL A 110 -25.68 33.07 -1.37
C VAL A 110 -26.86 32.55 -2.17
N GLU A 111 -27.29 33.29 -3.19
CA GLU A 111 -28.41 32.96 -4.07
C GLU A 111 -27.95 33.02 -5.52
N ASN A 112 -28.05 31.92 -6.29
CA ASN A 112 -27.65 31.89 -7.70
C ASN A 112 -26.22 32.39 -7.97
N LEU A 113 -25.26 32.05 -7.10
CA LEU A 113 -23.87 32.55 -7.14
C LEU A 113 -23.74 34.06 -6.87
N ASP A 114 -24.74 34.72 -6.32
CA ASP A 114 -24.66 36.09 -5.84
C ASP A 114 -24.67 36.10 -4.31
N ALA A 115 -23.66 36.73 -3.70
CA ALA A 115 -23.55 36.85 -2.25
C ALA A 115 -24.06 38.21 -1.75
N HIS A 116 -24.97 38.17 -0.77
CA HIS A 116 -25.57 39.35 -0.14
C HIS A 116 -25.27 39.38 1.36
N LYS A 117 -24.64 40.46 1.83
CA LYS A 117 -24.33 40.66 3.24
C LYS A 117 -25.59 40.99 4.04
N ILE A 118 -25.76 40.35 5.19
CA ILE A 118 -26.80 40.68 6.17
C ILE A 118 -26.42 41.97 6.90
N SER A 119 -27.34 42.93 6.92
CA SER A 119 -27.15 44.21 7.61
C SER A 119 -27.12 44.02 9.14
N ASN A 120 -26.43 44.92 9.84
CA ASN A 120 -26.31 44.97 11.31
C ASN A 120 -25.48 43.83 11.94
N ILE A 121 -24.69 43.11 11.15
CA ILE A 121 -23.64 42.21 11.63
C ILE A 121 -22.35 42.56 10.89
N GLU A 122 -21.43 43.23 11.59
CA GLU A 122 -20.11 43.62 11.05
C GLU A 122 -18.98 42.83 11.72
N GLU A 123 -19.32 42.02 12.72
CA GLU A 123 -18.41 41.24 13.52
C GLU A 123 -18.13 39.86 12.90
N PRO A 124 -16.98 39.24 13.21
CA PRO A 124 -16.68 37.87 12.79
C PRO A 124 -17.73 36.89 13.30
N ILE A 125 -18.19 35.99 12.43
CA ILE A 125 -19.13 34.92 12.76
C ILE A 125 -18.44 33.58 12.57
N ALA A 126 -18.28 32.86 13.68
CA ALA A 126 -17.52 31.61 13.74
C ALA A 126 -18.39 30.39 13.47
N ALA A 127 -19.67 30.44 13.83
CA ALA A 127 -20.61 29.35 13.59
C ALA A 127 -22.01 29.88 13.27
N LEU A 128 -22.73 29.14 12.44
CA LEU A 128 -24.12 29.34 12.08
C LEU A 128 -24.92 28.11 12.51
N CYS A 129 -26.17 28.31 12.94
CA CYS A 129 -27.04 27.19 13.33
C CYS A 129 -28.49 27.49 12.97
N GLN A 130 -29.17 26.52 12.37
CA GLN A 130 -30.62 26.58 12.24
C GLN A 130 -31.26 26.53 13.64
N VAL A 131 -32.15 27.49 13.91
CA VAL A 131 -33.01 27.51 15.09
C VAL A 131 -34.46 27.69 14.64
N GLU A 132 -35.41 27.52 15.55
CA GLU A 132 -36.85 27.64 15.24
C GLU A 132 -37.21 29.02 14.67
N GLU A 133 -36.55 30.08 15.17
CA GLU A 133 -36.83 31.47 14.78
C GLU A 133 -36.10 31.93 13.49
N GLY A 134 -35.20 31.11 12.93
CA GLY A 134 -34.37 31.45 11.78
C GLY A 134 -32.94 30.91 11.91
N ILE A 135 -31.94 31.74 11.62
CA ILE A 135 -30.51 31.36 11.74
C ILE A 135 -29.88 32.07 12.92
N ALA A 136 -29.27 31.30 13.83
CA ALA A 136 -28.41 31.82 14.87
C ALA A 136 -27.00 32.03 14.30
N ALA A 137 -26.50 33.26 14.33
CA ALA A 137 -25.12 33.62 13.99
C ALA A 137 -24.32 33.87 15.27
N LEU A 138 -23.26 33.10 15.47
CA LEU A 138 -22.53 33.02 16.73
C LEU A 138 -21.08 33.45 16.50
N GLY A 139 -20.63 34.46 17.24
CA GLY A 139 -19.27 35.01 17.10
C GLY A 139 -18.67 35.46 18.43
N PRO A 140 -17.37 35.77 18.46
CA PRO A 140 -16.67 36.17 19.68
C PRO A 140 -17.17 37.50 20.27
N LYS A 141 -17.91 38.30 19.49
CA LYS A 141 -18.44 39.61 19.90
C LYS A 141 -19.94 39.60 20.17
N GLY A 142 -20.65 38.51 19.90
CA GLY A 142 -22.09 38.46 20.10
C GLY A 142 -22.76 37.25 19.46
N ILE A 143 -24.07 37.19 19.68
CA ILE A 143 -24.97 36.22 19.07
C ILE A 143 -26.08 37.05 18.41
N TRP A 144 -26.52 36.62 17.23
CA TRP A 144 -27.62 37.23 16.50
C TRP A 144 -28.59 36.15 16.05
N ILE A 145 -29.88 36.43 16.13
CA ILE A 145 -30.92 35.64 15.47
C ILE A 145 -31.34 36.39 14.21
N ILE A 146 -31.26 35.71 13.07
CA ILE A 146 -31.59 36.26 11.76
C ILE A 146 -32.91 35.66 11.32
N LYS A 147 -33.94 36.50 11.18
CA LYS A 147 -35.26 36.14 10.68
C LYS A 147 -35.61 37.03 9.50
N GLU A 148 -35.99 36.43 8.36
CA GLU A 148 -36.35 37.17 7.14
C GLU A 148 -35.28 38.21 6.75
N ARG A 149 -34.00 37.80 6.80
CA ARG A 149 -32.81 38.65 6.56
C ARG A 149 -32.58 39.81 7.56
N ASN A 150 -33.38 39.93 8.62
CA ASN A 150 -33.19 40.90 9.68
C ASN A 150 -32.45 40.26 10.86
N ALA A 151 -31.25 40.77 11.15
CA ALA A 151 -30.47 40.36 12.30
C ALA A 151 -30.87 41.13 13.56
N GLN A 152 -31.18 40.40 14.63
CA GLN A 152 -31.39 40.96 15.97
C GLN A 152 -30.36 40.38 16.93
N ARG A 153 -29.74 41.24 17.73
CA ARG A 153 -28.77 40.79 18.74
C ARG A 153 -29.47 40.00 19.83
N TYR A 154 -28.97 38.80 20.09
CA TYR A 154 -29.45 37.92 21.12
C TYR A 154 -28.65 38.09 22.41
N HIS A 155 -29.32 38.41 23.51
CA HIS A 155 -28.66 38.74 24.77
C HIS A 155 -28.52 37.50 25.65
N LEU A 156 -27.44 36.76 25.46
CA LEU A 156 -27.04 35.65 26.32
C LEU A 156 -25.52 35.67 26.54
N THR A 157 -25.08 35.45 27.79
CA THR A 157 -23.64 35.43 28.12
C THR A 157 -23.10 34.01 28.04
N LEU A 158 -22.50 33.68 26.91
CA LEU A 158 -21.81 32.40 26.66
C LEU A 158 -20.30 32.63 26.50
N SER A 159 -19.53 31.55 26.36
CA SER A 159 -18.13 31.64 25.98
C SER A 159 -17.99 32.34 24.62
N ARG A 160 -16.99 33.23 24.52
CA ARG A 160 -16.65 33.92 23.26
C ARG A 160 -15.80 33.06 22.32
N SER A 161 -15.31 31.91 22.80
CA SER A 161 -14.51 30.97 22.01
C SER A 161 -15.42 30.01 21.23
N VAL A 162 -16.31 30.55 20.39
CA VAL A 162 -17.27 29.77 19.59
C VAL A 162 -16.53 28.95 18.54
N ARG A 163 -16.93 27.68 18.36
CA ARG A 163 -16.33 26.76 17.38
C ARG A 163 -17.33 26.19 16.38
N ALA A 164 -18.41 25.61 16.88
CA ALA A 164 -19.45 24.99 16.07
C ALA A 164 -20.80 25.04 16.80
N ALA A 165 -21.90 24.93 16.06
CA ALA A 165 -23.22 24.81 16.65
C ALA A 165 -24.12 23.91 15.79
N VAL A 166 -24.97 23.12 16.45
CA VAL A 166 -25.95 22.26 15.77
C VAL A 166 -27.31 22.36 16.45
N PRO A 167 -28.42 22.19 15.71
CA PRO A 167 -29.74 22.14 16.31
C PRO A 167 -29.84 21.01 17.34
N HIS A 168 -30.54 21.25 18.44
CA HIS A 168 -30.89 20.17 19.36
C HIS A 168 -32.14 19.45 18.84
N PRO A 169 -32.23 18.10 18.92
CA PRO A 169 -33.37 17.34 18.39
C PRO A 169 -34.75 17.77 18.94
N GLU A 170 -34.80 18.12 20.22
CA GLU A 170 -36.02 18.58 20.89
C GLU A 170 -36.15 20.11 20.97
N THR A 171 -35.23 20.81 21.65
CA THR A 171 -35.34 22.26 21.88
C THR A 171 -33.99 22.96 21.87
N GLY A 172 -33.92 24.09 21.15
CA GLY A 172 -32.75 24.97 21.11
C GLY A 172 -31.59 24.44 20.28
N PHE A 173 -30.36 24.67 20.72
CA PHE A 173 -29.16 24.25 19.99
C PHE A 173 -28.00 23.88 20.92
N TRP A 174 -27.11 23.04 20.43
CA TRP A 174 -25.82 22.76 21.05
C TRP A 174 -24.75 23.70 20.51
N LEU A 175 -23.86 24.17 21.38
CA LEU A 175 -22.77 25.07 21.05
C LEU A 175 -21.44 24.52 21.59
N ALA A 176 -20.52 24.26 20.69
CA ALA A 176 -19.13 23.94 20.98
C ALA A 176 -18.34 25.21 21.21
N THR A 177 -17.56 25.20 22.29
CA THR A 177 -16.65 26.31 22.59
C THR A 177 -15.33 25.77 23.14
N GLY A 178 -14.28 26.57 23.06
CA GLY A 178 -13.01 26.25 23.73
C GLY A 178 -13.05 26.29 25.27
N MET A 179 -14.23 26.48 25.86
CA MET A 179 -14.43 26.55 27.32
C MET A 179 -15.56 25.65 27.82
N GLY A 180 -16.08 24.75 26.98
CA GLY A 180 -17.13 23.78 27.33
C GLY A 180 -18.18 23.62 26.23
N LEU A 181 -19.05 22.63 26.45
CA LEU A 181 -20.22 22.36 25.63
C LEU A 181 -21.45 23.00 26.27
N TYR A 182 -22.23 23.76 25.49
CA TYR A 182 -23.45 24.39 25.96
C TYR A 182 -24.65 23.76 25.25
N HIS A 183 -25.70 23.43 26.00
CA HIS A 183 -27.05 23.23 25.46
C HIS A 183 -27.86 24.49 25.76
N VAL A 184 -28.18 25.28 24.73
CA VAL A 184 -28.90 26.55 24.84
C VAL A 184 -30.38 26.32 24.54
N PHE A 185 -31.27 26.81 25.39
CA PHE A 185 -32.72 26.73 25.22
C PHE A 185 -33.39 28.01 25.75
N GLY A 186 -33.96 28.79 24.83
CA GLY A 186 -34.40 30.15 25.15
C GLY A 186 -33.27 30.97 25.77
N GLU A 187 -33.58 31.78 26.79
CA GLU A 187 -32.59 32.63 27.48
C GLU A 187 -31.78 31.87 28.55
N SER A 188 -31.75 30.55 28.51
CA SER A 188 -31.07 29.68 29.48
C SER A 188 -30.16 28.67 28.78
N PHE A 189 -29.24 28.09 29.54
CA PHE A 189 -28.37 27.03 29.05
C PHE A 189 -27.97 26.06 30.15
N THR A 190 -27.61 24.84 29.73
CA THR A 190 -26.83 23.89 30.53
C THR A 190 -25.38 23.91 30.03
N LEU A 191 -24.42 24.06 30.94
CA LEU A 191 -22.98 24.02 30.62
C LEU A 191 -22.38 22.71 31.10
N PHE A 192 -21.76 21.99 30.18
CA PHE A 192 -20.91 20.84 30.45
C PHE A 192 -19.45 21.28 30.33
N GLN A 193 -18.72 21.23 31.43
CA GLN A 193 -17.32 21.67 31.51
C GLN A 193 -16.44 20.70 32.33
N SER A 194 -17.06 19.89 33.19
CA SER A 194 -16.35 18.86 33.96
C SER A 194 -15.92 17.70 33.07
N THR A 195 -14.78 17.09 33.38
CA THR A 195 -14.30 15.85 32.74
C THR A 195 -15.19 14.63 33.04
N ASP A 196 -16.07 14.75 34.04
CA ASP A 196 -17.11 13.77 34.34
C ASP A 196 -18.26 13.83 33.32
N ASP A 197 -18.49 15.00 32.72
CA ASP A 197 -19.59 15.25 31.79
C ASP A 197 -19.13 15.11 30.33
N ILE A 198 -18.00 15.74 29.99
CA ILE A 198 -17.37 15.72 28.66
C ILE A 198 -15.94 15.21 28.78
N LEU A 199 -15.30 14.87 27.67
CA LEU A 199 -13.92 14.38 27.70
C LEU A 199 -12.96 15.50 28.14
N THR A 200 -13.02 16.65 27.46
CA THR A 200 -12.34 17.88 27.84
C THR A 200 -13.20 19.09 27.46
N PRO A 201 -13.03 20.25 28.14
CA PRO A 201 -13.79 21.46 27.84
C PRO A 201 -13.34 22.19 26.56
N ASP A 202 -12.26 21.78 25.90
CA ASP A 202 -11.86 22.35 24.61
C ASP A 202 -12.57 21.58 23.49
N VAL A 203 -13.83 21.96 23.24
CA VAL A 203 -14.71 21.30 22.28
C VAL A 203 -14.51 21.91 20.89
N THR A 204 -14.21 21.07 19.90
CA THR A 204 -13.82 21.50 18.55
C THR A 204 -14.98 21.49 17.56
N ASP A 205 -15.79 20.43 17.54
CA ASP A 205 -16.96 20.30 16.65
C ASP A 205 -18.05 19.41 17.26
N ILE A 206 -19.28 19.50 16.74
CA ILE A 206 -20.44 18.71 17.14
C ILE A 206 -21.17 18.18 15.90
N CYS A 207 -21.55 16.90 15.93
CA CYS A 207 -22.41 16.30 14.91
C CYS A 207 -23.64 15.67 15.54
N LEU A 208 -24.84 16.07 15.08
CA LEU A 208 -26.07 15.34 15.36
C LEU A 208 -26.18 14.17 14.37
N ALA A 209 -26.07 12.95 14.89
CA ALA A 209 -26.23 11.74 14.10
C ALA A 209 -27.72 11.38 13.94
N THR A 210 -28.02 10.65 12.88
CA THR A 210 -29.37 10.18 12.51
C THR A 210 -30.03 9.27 13.55
N ASP A 211 -29.25 8.64 14.42
CA ASP A 211 -29.73 7.82 15.55
C ASP A 211 -30.11 8.66 16.80
N GLY A 212 -30.02 9.99 16.69
CA GLY A 212 -30.29 10.96 17.74
C GLY A 212 -29.14 11.15 18.72
N CYS A 213 -27.98 10.50 18.51
CA CYS A 213 -26.79 10.76 19.32
C CYS A 213 -26.10 12.06 18.88
N ILE A 214 -25.53 12.77 19.86
CA ILE A 214 -24.68 13.93 19.62
C ILE A 214 -23.23 13.50 19.80
N TRP A 215 -22.45 13.57 18.72
CA TRP A 215 -21.02 13.33 18.73
C TRP A 215 -20.31 14.64 18.99
N VAL A 216 -19.59 14.72 20.10
CA VAL A 216 -18.90 15.92 20.56
C VAL A 216 -17.40 15.65 20.48
N SER A 217 -16.73 16.31 19.55
CA SER A 217 -15.27 16.23 19.41
C SER A 217 -14.58 17.27 20.29
N SER A 218 -13.42 16.91 20.82
CA SER A 218 -12.69 17.73 21.78
C SER A 218 -11.21 17.39 21.77
N LEU A 219 -10.39 18.20 22.43
CA LEU A 219 -9.01 17.83 22.70
C LEU A 219 -8.96 16.49 23.46
N GLY A 220 -8.26 15.49 22.93
CA GLY A 220 -8.12 14.17 23.55
C GLY A 220 -9.04 13.08 22.98
N GLY A 221 -9.96 13.42 22.07
CA GLY A 221 -10.89 12.47 21.45
C GLY A 221 -12.33 12.98 21.42
N MET A 222 -13.30 12.10 21.64
CA MET A 222 -14.73 12.43 21.50
C MET A 222 -15.59 11.90 22.66
N SER A 223 -16.69 12.59 22.92
CA SER A 223 -17.80 12.14 23.78
C SER A 223 -19.06 11.95 22.96
N ILE A 224 -19.81 10.88 23.20
CA ILE A 224 -21.11 10.63 22.57
C ILE A 224 -22.19 10.84 23.62
N PHE A 225 -23.17 11.66 23.29
CA PHE A 225 -24.32 11.98 24.13
C PHE A 225 -25.59 11.37 23.56
N LYS A 226 -26.45 10.90 24.45
CA LYS A 226 -27.83 10.53 24.13
C LYS A 226 -28.73 11.03 25.26
N ASN A 227 -29.82 11.71 24.92
CA ASN A 227 -30.73 12.34 25.89
C ASN A 227 -29.96 13.22 26.90
N ASN A 228 -29.03 14.03 26.42
CA ASN A 228 -28.21 14.97 27.20
C ASN A 228 -27.28 14.33 28.25
N VAL A 229 -27.05 13.02 28.16
CA VAL A 229 -26.10 12.29 29.01
C VAL A 229 -25.00 11.68 28.16
N ARG A 230 -23.74 11.80 28.60
CA ARG A 230 -22.61 11.12 27.97
C ARG A 230 -22.75 9.61 28.15
N VAL A 231 -22.87 8.88 27.04
CA VAL A 231 -23.00 7.41 27.02
C VAL A 231 -21.69 6.71 26.66
N ARG A 232 -20.77 7.39 25.98
CA ARG A 232 -19.49 6.81 25.55
C ARG A 232 -18.40 7.87 25.41
N LYS A 233 -17.15 7.45 25.63
CA LYS A 233 -15.94 8.17 25.21
C LYS A 233 -15.22 7.39 24.12
N ILE A 234 -14.57 8.10 23.21
CA ILE A 234 -13.71 7.53 22.17
C ILE A 234 -12.37 8.24 22.26
N THR A 235 -11.32 7.47 22.51
CA THR A 235 -9.92 7.92 22.62
C THR A 235 -9.03 6.98 21.81
N PRO A 236 -7.71 7.22 21.68
CA PRO A 236 -6.83 6.31 20.95
C PRO A 236 -6.84 4.86 21.46
N GLU A 237 -7.08 4.65 22.75
CA GLU A 237 -7.25 3.31 23.35
C GLU A 237 -8.49 2.56 22.80
N ASN A 238 -9.37 3.26 22.10
CA ASN A 238 -10.53 2.68 21.41
C ASN A 238 -10.32 2.49 19.90
N GLY A 239 -9.11 2.74 19.39
CA GLY A 239 -8.74 2.60 17.98
C GLY A 239 -8.71 3.91 17.18
N LEU A 240 -8.94 5.06 17.81
CA LEU A 240 -8.85 6.37 17.15
C LEU A 240 -7.38 6.73 16.86
N PRO A 241 -6.95 6.87 15.59
CA PRO A 241 -5.53 7.07 15.26
C PRO A 241 -4.88 8.34 15.83
N SER A 242 -5.67 9.39 16.09
CA SER A 242 -5.19 10.60 16.76
C SER A 242 -6.23 11.21 17.69
N ALA A 243 -5.79 11.62 18.87
CA ALA A 243 -6.61 12.28 19.88
C ALA A 243 -6.92 13.76 19.54
N MET A 244 -6.23 14.32 18.55
CA MET A 244 -6.38 15.72 18.11
C MET A 244 -7.47 15.82 17.04
N VAL A 245 -8.73 15.78 17.48
CA VAL A 245 -9.90 15.80 16.61
C VAL A 245 -10.33 17.24 16.31
N ASN A 246 -10.43 17.58 15.03
CA ASN A 246 -10.87 18.88 14.54
C ASN A 246 -12.37 18.92 14.23
N CYS A 247 -12.88 17.88 13.58
CA CYS A 247 -14.27 17.82 13.14
C CYS A 247 -14.83 16.39 13.15
N VAL A 248 -16.16 16.28 13.18
CA VAL A 248 -16.87 15.00 13.07
C VAL A 248 -18.11 15.19 12.21
N LYS A 249 -18.33 14.29 11.25
CA LYS A 249 -19.49 14.29 10.35
C LYS A 249 -20.00 12.88 10.12
N GLN A 250 -21.31 12.72 10.01
CA GLN A 250 -21.91 11.46 9.60
C GLN A 250 -22.05 11.44 8.08
N ALA A 251 -21.54 10.39 7.43
CA ALA A 251 -21.73 10.14 6.02
C ALA A 251 -23.15 9.60 5.73
N PRO A 252 -23.64 9.67 4.47
CA PRO A 252 -24.96 9.17 4.10
C PRO A 252 -25.20 7.68 4.40
N ASP A 253 -24.15 6.87 4.42
CA ASP A 253 -24.19 5.44 4.77
C ASP A 253 -24.28 5.19 6.30
N GLY A 254 -24.24 6.25 7.11
CA GLY A 254 -24.27 6.21 8.57
C GLY A 254 -22.90 6.11 9.23
N SER A 255 -21.82 5.91 8.46
CA SER A 255 -20.45 5.89 9.00
C SER A 255 -20.05 7.25 9.53
N MET A 256 -19.21 7.26 10.58
CA MET A 256 -18.69 8.49 11.16
C MET A 256 -17.32 8.79 10.56
N TRP A 257 -17.16 10.02 10.05
CA TRP A 257 -15.92 10.56 9.52
C TRP A 257 -15.39 11.62 10.48
N ILE A 258 -14.14 11.45 10.89
CA ILE A 258 -13.49 12.24 11.93
C ILE A 258 -12.24 12.88 11.32
N GLY A 259 -12.25 14.20 11.17
CA GLY A 259 -11.07 14.96 10.76
C GLY A 259 -10.15 15.18 11.95
N THR A 260 -8.86 14.88 11.77
CA THR A 260 -7.84 15.05 12.80
C THR A 260 -6.64 15.85 12.27
N HIS A 261 -5.68 16.13 13.15
CA HIS A 261 -4.36 16.65 12.75
C HIS A 261 -3.48 15.62 12.00
N TYR A 262 -3.96 14.38 11.89
CA TYR A 262 -3.23 13.26 11.29
C TYR A 262 -4.11 12.46 10.33
N GLY A 263 -4.86 13.18 9.50
CA GLY A 263 -5.72 12.65 8.45
C GLY A 263 -7.17 12.46 8.86
N VAL A 264 -7.93 11.81 7.98
CA VAL A 264 -9.35 11.50 8.19
C VAL A 264 -9.48 10.06 8.67
N THR A 265 -10.17 9.89 9.78
CA THR A 265 -10.50 8.58 10.33
C THR A 265 -11.98 8.26 10.05
N ARG A 266 -12.27 7.07 9.54
CA ARG A 266 -13.65 6.58 9.37
C ARG A 266 -13.96 5.43 10.33
N PHE A 267 -15.13 5.47 10.94
CA PHE A 267 -15.71 4.40 11.76
C PHE A 267 -17.03 3.93 11.17
N ASP A 268 -17.08 2.68 10.70
CA ASP A 268 -18.28 2.07 10.07
C ASP A 268 -19.25 1.41 11.07
N GLY A 269 -18.99 1.58 12.38
CA GLY A 269 -19.72 0.89 13.46
C GLY A 269 -19.02 -0.35 13.99
N GLN A 270 -18.06 -0.91 13.24
CA GLN A 270 -17.29 -2.09 13.62
C GLN A 270 -15.78 -1.83 13.62
N ARG A 271 -15.28 -1.13 12.59
CA ARG A 271 -13.86 -0.95 12.32
C ARG A 271 -13.50 0.52 12.11
N TRP A 272 -12.29 0.85 12.55
CA TRP A 272 -11.58 2.08 12.23
C TRP A 272 -10.75 1.91 10.96
N SER A 273 -10.73 2.95 10.11
CA SER A 273 -9.84 3.06 8.96
C SER A 273 -9.27 4.47 8.86
N LEU A 274 -8.04 4.60 8.38
CA LEU A 274 -7.32 5.87 8.25
C LEU A 274 -7.07 6.24 6.79
N ARG A 275 -7.28 7.52 6.48
CA ARG A 275 -6.94 8.16 5.20
C ARG A 275 -6.02 9.33 5.51
N HIS A 276 -4.73 9.15 5.24
CA HIS A 276 -3.68 10.14 5.51
C HIS A 276 -2.58 10.06 4.44
N SER A 277 -1.62 10.96 4.53
CA SER A 277 -0.58 11.24 3.54
C SER A 277 -1.12 11.75 2.21
N ARG A 278 -0.18 12.12 1.32
CA ARG A 278 -0.44 12.55 -0.06
C ARG A 278 -1.19 11.52 -0.91
N ARG A 279 -1.22 10.26 -0.48
CA ARG A 279 -2.07 9.23 -1.10
C ARG A 279 -3.55 9.60 -1.03
N TRP A 280 -4.01 10.08 0.11
CA TRP A 280 -5.43 10.29 0.37
C TRP A 280 -5.80 11.76 0.52
N LEU A 281 -4.86 12.61 0.93
CA LEU A 281 -5.10 14.00 1.29
C LEU A 281 -4.02 14.94 0.75
N LEU A 282 -4.39 16.18 0.42
CA LEU A 282 -3.41 17.22 0.09
C LEU A 282 -2.57 17.63 1.31
N ASP A 283 -3.18 17.61 2.51
CA ASP A 283 -2.56 17.83 3.81
C ASP A 283 -3.30 17.00 4.89
N ASP A 284 -2.57 16.52 5.90
CA ASP A 284 -3.12 15.66 6.96
C ASP A 284 -3.88 16.46 8.03
N ASP A 285 -3.74 17.78 8.10
CA ASP A 285 -4.50 18.62 9.02
C ASP A 285 -5.90 18.92 8.45
N VAL A 286 -6.84 18.03 8.75
CA VAL A 286 -8.23 18.06 8.27
C VAL A 286 -9.06 19.03 9.10
N ARG A 287 -9.76 19.95 8.44
CA ARG A 287 -10.55 21.01 9.09
C ARG A 287 -12.05 20.76 9.08
N ASP A 288 -12.56 20.23 7.98
CA ASP A 288 -14.00 20.01 7.79
C ASP A 288 -14.25 18.95 6.71
N ILE A 289 -15.46 18.38 6.69
CA ILE A 289 -15.85 17.29 5.79
C ILE A 289 -17.28 17.54 5.30
N ALA A 290 -17.52 17.37 4.01
CA ALA A 290 -18.85 17.37 3.42
C ALA A 290 -19.02 16.20 2.45
N PHE A 291 -20.26 15.80 2.19
CA PHE A 291 -20.59 14.74 1.24
C PHE A 291 -21.48 15.28 0.14
N ASP A 292 -21.18 14.92 -1.11
CA ASP A 292 -22.10 15.18 -2.22
C ASP A 292 -23.12 14.05 -2.38
N GLN A 293 -24.07 14.23 -3.32
CA GLN A 293 -25.14 13.26 -3.56
C GLN A 293 -24.63 11.93 -4.13
N ASP A 294 -23.43 11.91 -4.70
CA ASP A 294 -22.78 10.71 -5.21
C ASP A 294 -22.01 9.94 -4.10
N GLY A 295 -21.99 10.48 -2.88
CA GLY A 295 -21.25 9.91 -1.75
C GLY A 295 -19.77 10.30 -1.71
N THR A 296 -19.31 11.21 -2.57
CA THR A 296 -17.93 11.72 -2.52
C THR A 296 -17.72 12.45 -1.21
N ALA A 297 -16.67 12.09 -0.47
CA ALA A 297 -16.24 12.85 0.69
C ALA A 297 -15.31 13.99 0.26
N TRP A 298 -15.75 15.23 0.45
CA TRP A 298 -14.98 16.44 0.21
C TRP A 298 -14.35 16.90 1.52
N ILE A 299 -13.02 16.85 1.58
CA ILE A 299 -12.21 17.07 2.79
C ILE A 299 -11.52 18.42 2.69
N ALA A 300 -11.86 19.36 3.57
CA ALA A 300 -11.12 20.60 3.76
C ALA A 300 -9.86 20.32 4.58
N THR A 301 -8.71 20.79 4.08
CA THR A 301 -7.41 20.62 4.74
C THR A 301 -6.65 21.93 4.78
N ALA A 302 -5.57 21.99 5.57
CA ALA A 302 -4.66 23.14 5.61
C ALA A 302 -3.91 23.39 4.27
N GLY A 303 -3.94 22.43 3.33
CA GLY A 303 -3.22 22.50 2.05
C GLY A 303 -4.09 22.38 0.79
N GLY A 304 -5.42 22.41 0.92
CA GLY A 304 -6.38 22.42 -0.17
C GLY A 304 -7.60 21.56 0.12
N VAL A 305 -8.31 21.15 -0.93
CA VAL A 305 -9.45 20.23 -0.83
C VAL A 305 -9.05 18.86 -1.39
N SER A 306 -9.40 17.79 -0.69
CA SER A 306 -9.26 16.42 -1.19
C SER A 306 -10.63 15.78 -1.38
N ALA A 307 -10.90 15.23 -2.56
CA ALA A 307 -12.10 14.45 -2.81
C ALA A 307 -11.77 12.96 -2.75
N ILE A 308 -12.36 12.24 -1.81
CA ILE A 308 -12.30 10.77 -1.75
C ILE A 308 -13.57 10.24 -2.40
N LYS A 309 -13.39 9.62 -3.56
CA LYS A 309 -14.45 9.12 -4.42
C LYS A 309 -14.48 7.60 -4.38
N GLU A 310 -15.64 7.05 -4.70
CA GLU A 310 -15.86 5.62 -4.77
C GLU A 310 -16.13 5.19 -6.22
N ARG A 311 -15.70 3.99 -6.56
CA ARG A 311 -16.13 3.30 -7.76
C ARG A 311 -16.34 1.82 -7.45
N GLU A 312 -17.37 1.23 -8.02
CA GLU A 312 -17.54 -0.21 -7.98
C GLU A 312 -16.55 -0.88 -8.95
N MET A 313 -15.87 -1.94 -8.51
CA MET A 313 -15.03 -2.76 -9.37
C MET A 313 -14.91 -4.19 -8.89
N THR A 314 -14.49 -5.10 -9.78
CA THR A 314 -14.09 -6.47 -9.43
C THR A 314 -12.56 -6.56 -9.34
N LEU A 315 -12.04 -7.65 -8.79
CA LEU A 315 -10.61 -7.94 -8.82
C LEU A 315 -10.12 -8.08 -10.26
N ALA A 316 -10.92 -8.65 -11.17
CA ALA A 316 -10.60 -8.67 -12.60
C ALA A 316 -10.42 -7.26 -13.20
N HIS A 317 -11.34 -6.32 -12.93
CA HIS A 317 -11.20 -4.93 -13.37
C HIS A 317 -9.94 -4.28 -12.79
N LYS A 318 -9.60 -4.59 -11.54
CA LYS A 318 -8.40 -4.06 -10.87
C LYS A 318 -7.11 -4.64 -11.44
N ALA A 319 -7.13 -5.93 -11.79
CA ALA A 319 -6.04 -6.60 -12.49
C ALA A 319 -5.78 -5.94 -13.85
N ASP A 320 -6.83 -5.65 -14.63
CA ASP A 320 -6.69 -4.95 -15.91
C ASP A 320 -6.12 -3.54 -15.73
N TYR A 321 -6.55 -2.83 -14.69
CA TYR A 321 -6.05 -1.50 -14.35
C TYR A 321 -4.55 -1.52 -14.01
N PHE A 322 -4.10 -2.38 -13.09
CA PHE A 322 -2.68 -2.50 -12.75
C PHE A 322 -1.83 -3.06 -13.89
N GLN A 323 -2.36 -4.00 -14.68
CA GLN A 323 -1.70 -4.49 -15.88
C GLN A 323 -1.47 -3.35 -16.88
N ASN A 324 -2.43 -2.43 -17.04
CA ASN A 324 -2.27 -1.28 -17.91
C ASN A 324 -1.15 -0.34 -17.46
N ILE A 325 -1.08 -0.05 -16.15
CA ILE A 325 0.00 0.75 -15.55
C ILE A 325 1.35 0.07 -15.83
N CYS A 326 1.48 -1.21 -15.44
CA CYS A 326 2.67 -2.03 -15.65
C CYS A 326 3.18 -1.93 -17.10
N GLN A 327 2.30 -2.21 -18.08
CA GLN A 327 2.70 -2.21 -19.49
C GLN A 327 3.08 -0.84 -20.04
N ARG A 328 2.50 0.25 -19.53
CA ARG A 328 2.72 1.60 -20.06
C ARG A 328 3.97 2.26 -19.51
N ARG A 329 4.34 1.97 -18.26
CA ARG A 329 5.38 2.73 -17.55
C ARG A 329 6.52 1.89 -16.97
N HIS A 330 6.31 0.59 -16.78
CA HIS A 330 7.25 -0.26 -16.03
C HIS A 330 8.00 -1.27 -16.89
N VAL A 331 7.51 -1.57 -18.10
CA VAL A 331 8.23 -2.41 -19.06
C VAL A 331 9.23 -1.57 -19.83
N ARG A 332 10.52 -1.70 -19.48
CA ARG A 332 11.62 -0.99 -20.14
C ARG A 332 12.46 -1.93 -21.04
N PRO A 333 13.12 -1.44 -22.09
CA PRO A 333 14.00 -2.26 -22.92
C PRO A 333 15.06 -2.99 -22.06
N PRO A 334 15.36 -4.27 -22.36
CA PRO A 334 14.85 -5.10 -23.47
C PRO A 334 13.49 -5.79 -23.21
N GLY A 335 12.86 -5.52 -22.07
CA GLY A 335 11.65 -6.18 -21.58
C GLY A 335 11.66 -6.42 -20.08
N LEU A 336 12.55 -5.73 -19.35
CA LEU A 336 12.63 -5.76 -17.89
C LEU A 336 11.46 -4.98 -17.30
N VAL A 337 10.96 -5.43 -16.15
CA VAL A 337 9.80 -4.86 -15.46
C VAL A 337 10.21 -4.42 -14.07
N GLU A 338 10.12 -3.11 -13.84
CA GLU A 338 10.58 -2.49 -12.60
C GLU A 338 9.84 -1.18 -12.32
N LYS A 339 9.91 -0.67 -11.08
CA LYS A 339 9.42 0.67 -10.72
C LYS A 339 10.01 1.73 -11.65
N CYS A 340 9.30 2.83 -11.81
CA CYS A 340 9.81 3.99 -12.53
C CYS A 340 10.02 5.18 -11.58
N ARG A 341 10.86 6.12 -12.00
CA ARG A 341 11.08 7.39 -11.30
C ARG A 341 10.11 8.43 -11.84
N LEU A 342 9.42 9.12 -10.94
CA LEU A 342 8.62 10.30 -11.25
C LEU A 342 9.52 11.54 -11.16
N ASN A 343 9.65 12.28 -12.27
CA ASN A 343 10.50 13.46 -12.33
C ASN A 343 9.92 14.59 -11.46
N THR A 344 8.58 14.66 -11.41
CA THR A 344 7.82 15.48 -10.47
C THR A 344 7.07 14.58 -9.49
N PRO A 345 7.23 14.74 -8.17
CA PRO A 345 6.60 13.85 -7.21
C PRO A 345 5.08 13.75 -7.35
N GLY A 346 4.57 12.52 -7.54
CA GLY A 346 3.16 12.23 -7.75
C GLY A 346 2.64 12.41 -9.18
N ASP A 347 3.43 12.96 -10.10
CA ASP A 347 3.01 13.13 -11.49
C ASP A 347 3.37 11.89 -12.32
N THR A 348 2.38 11.02 -12.53
CA THR A 348 2.54 9.80 -13.35
C THR A 348 2.59 10.05 -14.86
N THR A 349 2.47 11.31 -15.30
CA THR A 349 2.61 11.72 -16.70
C THR A 349 4.04 12.14 -17.07
N ASP A 350 4.87 12.45 -16.07
CA ASP A 350 6.27 12.85 -16.22
C ASP A 350 7.20 11.91 -15.45
N TRP A 351 7.70 10.89 -16.14
CA TRP A 351 8.51 9.83 -15.55
C TRP A 351 9.69 9.43 -16.42
N SER A 352 10.68 8.80 -15.78
CA SER A 352 11.88 8.25 -16.41
C SER A 352 12.04 6.77 -15.99
N PRO A 353 12.46 5.88 -16.91
CA PRO A 353 12.80 4.51 -16.54
C PRO A 353 14.02 4.53 -15.60
N GLU A 354 14.09 3.55 -14.70
CA GLU A 354 15.16 3.42 -13.70
C GLU A 354 15.60 1.95 -13.64
N ASP A 355 16.88 1.71 -13.40
CA ASP A 355 17.39 0.37 -13.09
C ASP A 355 17.24 0.08 -11.60
N ASP A 356 17.09 -1.18 -11.26
CA ASP A 356 17.14 -1.65 -9.89
C ASP A 356 18.21 -2.71 -9.72
N ASP A 357 18.69 -2.87 -8.49
CA ASP A 357 19.71 -3.86 -8.17
C ASP A 357 19.21 -5.31 -8.35
N ASN A 358 17.88 -5.46 -8.46
CA ASN A 358 17.14 -6.72 -8.49
C ASN A 358 16.21 -6.86 -9.72
N ASP A 359 16.49 -6.14 -10.83
CA ASP A 359 15.67 -6.17 -12.05
C ASP A 359 15.38 -7.59 -12.56
N GLY A 360 16.34 -8.52 -12.44
CA GLY A 360 16.18 -9.91 -12.88
C GLY A 360 15.11 -10.65 -12.08
N GLN A 361 15.19 -10.60 -10.75
CA GLN A 361 14.22 -11.18 -9.82
C GLN A 361 12.83 -10.58 -10.05
N TYR A 362 12.70 -9.25 -10.10
CA TYR A 362 11.38 -8.64 -10.24
C TYR A 362 10.75 -8.91 -11.61
N THR A 363 11.56 -8.92 -12.68
CA THR A 363 11.11 -9.36 -14.01
C THR A 363 10.73 -10.85 -14.04
N SER A 364 11.38 -11.69 -13.23
CA SER A 364 11.04 -13.12 -13.12
C SER A 364 9.70 -13.36 -12.41
N MET A 365 9.37 -12.52 -11.41
CA MET A 365 8.06 -12.54 -10.77
C MET A 365 6.96 -12.09 -11.74
N TYR A 366 7.25 -11.09 -12.57
CA TYR A 366 6.38 -10.69 -13.69
C TYR A 366 6.22 -11.84 -14.71
N LEU A 367 7.29 -12.58 -15.03
CA LEU A 367 7.23 -13.76 -15.90
C LEU A 367 6.30 -14.84 -15.33
N ALA A 368 6.42 -15.15 -14.03
CA ALA A 368 5.54 -16.10 -13.37
C ALA A 368 4.08 -15.61 -13.36
N MET A 369 3.86 -14.32 -13.08
CA MET A 369 2.54 -13.69 -13.11
C MET A 369 1.86 -13.83 -14.48
N GLU A 370 2.56 -13.48 -15.57
CA GLU A 370 2.05 -13.63 -16.93
C GLU A 370 1.85 -15.10 -17.33
N SER A 371 2.63 -16.02 -16.74
CA SER A 371 2.47 -17.46 -16.95
C SER A 371 1.19 -18.01 -16.29
N TYR A 372 0.89 -17.60 -15.06
CA TYR A 372 -0.40 -17.90 -14.41
C TYR A 372 -1.57 -17.26 -15.16
N ARG A 373 -1.43 -15.99 -15.56
CA ARG A 373 -2.44 -15.29 -16.37
C ARG A 373 -2.73 -16.03 -17.67
N TYR A 374 -1.69 -16.49 -18.37
CA TYR A 374 -1.87 -17.30 -19.59
C TYR A 374 -2.56 -18.63 -19.29
N ALA A 375 -2.16 -19.35 -18.23
CA ALA A 375 -2.79 -20.61 -17.85
C ALA A 375 -4.31 -20.45 -17.63
N VAL A 376 -4.72 -19.39 -16.93
CA VAL A 376 -6.12 -19.09 -16.62
C VAL A 376 -6.90 -18.60 -17.84
N THR A 377 -6.32 -17.72 -18.65
CA THR A 377 -7.06 -16.98 -19.69
C THR A 377 -6.87 -17.51 -21.11
N GLN A 378 -5.80 -18.26 -21.35
CA GLN A 378 -5.31 -18.63 -22.69
C GLN A 378 -5.08 -17.42 -23.62
N SER A 379 -4.86 -16.22 -23.03
CA SER A 379 -4.71 -14.98 -23.78
C SER A 379 -3.42 -14.93 -24.60
N PRO A 380 -3.47 -14.67 -25.92
CA PRO A 380 -2.27 -14.48 -26.73
C PRO A 380 -1.39 -13.33 -26.25
N ASN A 381 -1.99 -12.29 -25.64
CA ASN A 381 -1.26 -11.16 -25.08
C ASN A 381 -0.46 -11.58 -23.83
N ALA A 382 -1.05 -12.38 -22.93
CA ALA A 382 -0.34 -12.91 -21.76
C ALA A 382 0.86 -13.78 -22.19
N LYS A 383 0.66 -14.66 -23.19
CA LYS A 383 1.75 -15.45 -23.76
C LYS A 383 2.87 -14.58 -24.36
N ALA A 384 2.52 -13.54 -25.10
CA ALA A 384 3.50 -12.63 -25.69
C ALA A 384 4.30 -11.86 -24.62
N ASN A 385 3.63 -11.42 -23.55
CA ASN A 385 4.25 -10.74 -22.42
C ASN A 385 5.20 -11.67 -21.66
N ALA A 386 4.76 -12.89 -21.34
CA ALA A 386 5.60 -13.90 -20.71
C ALA A 386 6.83 -14.22 -21.56
N ARG A 387 6.66 -14.42 -22.88
CA ARG A 387 7.78 -14.64 -23.81
C ARG A 387 8.78 -13.48 -23.78
N ARG A 388 8.30 -12.23 -23.82
CA ARG A 388 9.15 -11.03 -23.78
C ARG A 388 9.95 -10.96 -22.47
N ALA A 389 9.33 -11.23 -21.33
CA ALA A 389 10.01 -11.28 -20.04
C ALA A 389 11.05 -12.40 -20.00
N PHE A 390 10.73 -13.61 -20.49
CA PHE A 390 11.71 -14.70 -20.62
C PHE A 390 12.92 -14.30 -21.48
N GLU A 391 12.70 -13.63 -22.63
CA GLU A 391 13.82 -13.15 -23.45
C GLU A 391 14.66 -12.07 -22.76
N ALA A 392 14.05 -11.17 -21.99
CA ALA A 392 14.78 -10.17 -21.22
C ALA A 392 15.67 -10.83 -20.15
N LEU A 393 15.13 -11.79 -19.39
CA LEU A 393 15.88 -12.56 -18.39
C LEU A 393 17.00 -13.40 -19.04
N ARG A 394 16.72 -14.02 -20.20
CA ARG A 394 17.75 -14.73 -20.97
C ARG A 394 18.82 -13.78 -21.47
N PHE A 395 18.45 -12.57 -21.86
CA PHE A 395 19.38 -11.55 -22.31
C PHE A 395 20.36 -11.13 -21.22
N LEU A 396 19.91 -11.00 -19.96
CA LEU A 396 20.79 -10.75 -18.80
C LEU A 396 21.91 -11.78 -18.66
N GLN A 397 21.69 -13.04 -19.03
CA GLN A 397 22.76 -14.04 -19.11
C GLN A 397 23.65 -13.81 -20.33
N THR A 398 23.05 -13.73 -21.52
CA THR A 398 23.83 -13.73 -22.77
C THR A 398 24.66 -12.46 -22.96
N ILE A 399 24.25 -11.32 -22.39
CA ILE A 399 24.97 -10.05 -22.51
C ILE A 399 26.32 -10.05 -21.80
N THR A 400 26.50 -10.96 -20.83
CA THR A 400 27.77 -11.15 -20.12
C THR A 400 28.82 -11.84 -20.99
N GLU A 401 28.40 -12.50 -22.08
CA GLU A 401 29.23 -13.32 -22.96
C GLU A 401 29.95 -14.48 -22.25
N THR A 402 29.48 -14.85 -21.07
CA THR A 402 29.96 -16.01 -20.33
C THR A 402 29.15 -17.26 -20.62
N ASP A 403 29.69 -18.41 -20.21
CA ASP A 403 29.02 -19.71 -20.32
C ASP A 403 27.86 -19.89 -19.34
N GLY A 404 27.54 -18.93 -18.45
CA GLY A 404 26.39 -19.07 -17.55
C GLY A 404 26.24 -18.03 -16.44
N PHE A 405 27.14 -17.06 -16.32
CA PHE A 405 26.94 -15.91 -15.44
C PHE A 405 25.77 -15.05 -15.95
N VAL A 406 24.98 -14.53 -15.01
CA VAL A 406 23.79 -13.70 -15.27
C VAL A 406 24.08 -12.31 -14.73
N ALA A 407 23.86 -11.26 -15.51
CA ALA A 407 23.92 -9.89 -15.03
C ALA A 407 22.72 -9.57 -14.13
N ARG A 408 22.90 -8.70 -13.12
CA ARG A 408 21.80 -8.20 -12.27
C ARG A 408 20.78 -7.40 -13.07
N THR A 409 21.31 -6.45 -13.84
CA THR A 409 20.52 -5.53 -14.64
C THR A 409 21.30 -5.12 -15.90
N VAL A 410 20.58 -4.53 -16.84
CA VAL A 410 21.11 -3.93 -18.06
C VAL A 410 20.39 -2.61 -18.36
N ILE A 411 21.14 -1.63 -18.83
CA ILE A 411 20.64 -0.31 -19.27
C ILE A 411 21.24 0.06 -20.63
N PRO A 412 20.56 0.88 -21.45
CA PRO A 412 21.17 1.49 -22.62
C PRO A 412 22.47 2.23 -22.28
N ALA A 413 23.45 2.14 -23.17
CA ALA A 413 24.78 2.73 -22.90
C ALA A 413 24.80 4.26 -22.84
N ASP A 414 23.74 4.91 -23.31
CA ASP A 414 23.54 6.36 -23.30
C ASP A 414 22.72 6.86 -22.09
N TRP A 415 22.36 5.98 -21.14
CA TRP A 415 21.75 6.42 -19.88
C TRP A 415 22.73 7.20 -19.00
N ASP A 416 22.31 8.39 -18.56
CA ASP A 416 23.11 9.27 -17.71
C ASP A 416 23.15 8.82 -16.24
N HIS A 417 22.11 8.10 -15.79
CA HIS A 417 21.97 7.59 -14.43
C HIS A 417 22.02 6.06 -14.40
N LYS A 418 22.69 5.52 -13.39
CA LYS A 418 22.82 4.08 -13.12
C LYS A 418 22.99 3.84 -11.64
N HIS A 419 22.33 2.85 -11.07
CA HIS A 419 22.47 2.53 -9.66
C HIS A 419 23.80 1.84 -9.36
N ASP A 420 24.40 2.19 -8.22
CA ASP A 420 25.64 1.58 -7.72
C ASP A 420 26.76 1.57 -8.79
N ALA A 421 27.17 2.78 -9.18
CA ALA A 421 28.19 3.02 -10.19
C ALA A 421 29.57 2.49 -9.78
N ASN A 422 30.45 2.33 -10.77
CA ASN A 422 31.85 1.94 -10.56
C ASN A 422 32.54 2.88 -9.58
N ARG A 423 33.31 2.33 -8.64
CA ARG A 423 34.03 3.08 -7.59
C ARG A 423 35.40 2.48 -7.32
N SER A 424 36.32 3.31 -6.84
CA SER A 424 37.67 2.89 -6.43
C SER A 424 37.79 2.90 -4.91
N TYR A 425 38.64 2.04 -4.36
CA TYR A 425 38.82 1.92 -2.91
C TYR A 425 40.29 2.13 -2.52
N THR A 426 40.51 2.85 -1.42
CA THR A 426 41.84 2.94 -0.81
C THR A 426 42.12 1.68 0.02
N PRO A 427 43.39 1.34 0.29
CA PRO A 427 43.72 0.23 1.18
C PRO A 427 43.07 0.34 2.56
N GLN A 428 42.92 1.57 3.08
CA GLN A 428 42.21 1.82 4.34
C GLN A 428 40.72 1.51 4.23
N HIS A 429 40.03 2.00 3.19
CA HIS A 429 38.60 1.69 2.98
C HIS A 429 38.35 0.18 2.85
N ILE A 430 39.24 -0.53 2.16
CA ILE A 430 39.14 -2.00 2.04
C ILE A 430 39.28 -2.66 3.42
N ALA A 431 40.24 -2.23 4.24
CA ALA A 431 40.41 -2.75 5.59
C ALA A 431 39.18 -2.48 6.47
N ASP A 432 38.63 -1.26 6.43
CA ASP A 432 37.43 -0.87 7.19
C ASP A 432 36.22 -1.72 6.79
N ILE A 433 36.05 -1.97 5.49
CA ILE A 433 34.99 -2.85 4.96
C ILE A 433 35.14 -4.27 5.52
N TYR A 434 36.32 -4.89 5.43
CA TYR A 434 36.50 -6.27 5.88
C TYR A 434 36.44 -6.44 7.40
N VAL A 435 36.86 -5.42 8.16
CA VAL A 435 36.70 -5.42 9.63
C VAL A 435 35.23 -5.35 10.01
N HIS A 436 34.43 -4.60 9.26
CA HIS A 436 32.99 -4.47 9.51
C HIS A 436 32.20 -5.69 9.04
N ASN A 437 32.46 -6.16 7.83
CA ASN A 437 31.83 -7.32 7.23
C ASN A 437 32.85 -8.14 6.40
N PRO A 438 33.37 -9.25 6.94
CA PRO A 438 34.37 -10.07 6.24
C PRO A 438 33.80 -10.76 4.98
N ARG A 439 32.48 -10.80 4.81
CA ARG A 439 31.81 -11.37 3.64
C ARG A 439 31.65 -10.39 2.47
N GLU A 440 31.93 -9.11 2.69
CA GLU A 440 31.74 -8.09 1.65
C GLU A 440 32.64 -8.39 0.44
N LYS A 441 32.09 -8.30 -0.77
CA LYS A 441 32.89 -8.39 -2.01
C LYS A 441 33.24 -7.00 -2.49
N ILE A 442 34.54 -6.70 -2.60
CA ILE A 442 35.02 -5.48 -3.23
C ILE A 442 34.92 -5.62 -4.75
N VAL A 443 34.04 -4.82 -5.35
CA VAL A 443 33.86 -4.75 -6.80
C VAL A 443 34.08 -3.30 -7.25
N GLU A 444 35.16 -3.07 -8.00
CA GLU A 444 35.48 -1.74 -8.53
C GLU A 444 34.74 -1.46 -9.85
N GLN A 445 34.67 -2.46 -10.72
CA GLN A 445 33.97 -2.41 -12.00
C GLN A 445 32.68 -3.24 -11.91
N ARG A 446 31.58 -2.61 -11.53
CA ARG A 446 30.24 -3.23 -11.51
C ARG A 446 29.58 -3.18 -12.89
N TRP A 447 29.66 -2.04 -13.55
CA TRP A 447 29.07 -1.77 -14.86
C TRP A 447 30.10 -1.94 -15.97
N ARG A 448 29.71 -2.71 -16.99
CA ARG A 448 30.55 -3.06 -18.13
C ARG A 448 29.79 -2.84 -19.44
N PRO A 449 30.44 -2.32 -20.49
CA PRO A 449 29.82 -2.25 -21.80
C PRO A 449 29.62 -3.65 -22.39
N SER A 450 28.52 -3.84 -23.11
CA SER A 450 28.36 -4.97 -24.03
C SER A 450 29.35 -4.85 -25.19
N ARG A 451 29.66 -5.97 -25.85
CA ARG A 451 30.60 -6.00 -26.98
C ARG A 451 30.17 -5.13 -28.16
N ASP A 452 28.87 -4.99 -28.36
CA ASP A 452 28.30 -4.11 -29.39
C ASP A 452 28.20 -2.64 -28.97
N GLY A 453 28.58 -2.32 -27.73
CA GLY A 453 28.57 -0.97 -27.16
C GLY A 453 27.18 -0.38 -26.92
N ARG A 454 26.09 -1.15 -27.12
CA ARG A 454 24.72 -0.64 -26.99
C ARG A 454 24.18 -0.66 -25.57
N TRP A 455 24.75 -1.49 -24.70
CA TRP A 455 24.27 -1.71 -23.35
C TRP A 455 25.39 -1.57 -22.33
N LEU A 456 25.04 -1.16 -21.12
CA LEU A 456 25.82 -1.39 -19.91
C LEU A 456 25.11 -2.47 -19.09
N TRP A 457 25.85 -3.47 -18.63
CA TRP A 457 25.32 -4.52 -17.75
C TRP A 457 26.06 -4.54 -16.42
N LYS A 458 25.34 -4.89 -15.36
CA LYS A 458 25.83 -4.89 -13.97
C LYS A 458 26.16 -6.30 -13.50
N GLY A 459 27.39 -6.50 -12.98
CA GLY A 459 27.85 -7.77 -12.40
C GLY A 459 27.57 -7.90 -10.89
N ASP A 460 28.34 -8.77 -10.22
CA ASP A 460 28.19 -9.09 -8.78
C ASP A 460 26.83 -9.68 -8.38
N THR A 461 26.19 -10.44 -9.26
CA THR A 461 24.81 -10.94 -9.13
C THR A 461 24.51 -11.71 -7.84
N SER A 462 23.40 -11.35 -7.20
CA SER A 462 22.98 -11.90 -5.93
C SER A 462 22.35 -13.30 -6.07
N SER A 463 22.14 -14.01 -4.97
CA SER A 463 21.44 -15.31 -4.98
C SER A 463 19.96 -15.15 -5.32
N ASP A 464 19.36 -14.08 -4.83
CA ASP A 464 17.95 -13.75 -4.99
C ASP A 464 17.50 -13.56 -6.44
N GLU A 465 18.35 -12.91 -7.25
CA GLU A 465 18.25 -12.89 -8.71
C GLU A 465 18.07 -14.29 -9.28
N ILE A 466 19.00 -15.21 -8.96
CA ILE A 466 18.99 -16.57 -9.50
C ILE A 466 17.75 -17.33 -9.02
N THR A 467 17.36 -17.19 -7.74
CA THR A 467 16.14 -17.81 -7.21
C THR A 467 14.90 -17.33 -7.94
N GLY A 468 14.74 -16.01 -8.13
CA GLY A 468 13.67 -15.45 -8.93
C GLY A 468 13.66 -16.00 -10.34
N HIS A 469 14.80 -15.95 -11.03
CA HIS A 469 14.96 -16.50 -12.38
C HIS A 469 14.46 -17.95 -12.48
N MET A 470 14.85 -18.82 -11.55
CA MET A 470 14.41 -20.22 -11.53
C MET A 470 12.90 -20.34 -11.32
N TYR A 471 12.31 -19.55 -10.42
CA TYR A 471 10.86 -19.51 -10.22
C TYR A 471 10.11 -19.07 -11.50
N GLY A 472 10.56 -18.00 -12.15
CA GLY A 472 9.99 -17.53 -13.40
C GLY A 472 10.12 -18.55 -14.55
N TYR A 473 11.29 -19.18 -14.70
CA TYR A 473 11.54 -20.19 -15.73
C TYR A 473 10.69 -21.44 -15.55
N LEU A 474 10.46 -21.87 -14.30
CA LEU A 474 9.61 -23.00 -13.96
C LEU A 474 8.20 -22.81 -14.51
N PHE A 475 7.53 -21.72 -14.10
CA PHE A 475 6.14 -21.49 -14.51
C PHE A 475 6.02 -21.14 -16.00
N TYR A 476 7.01 -20.46 -16.59
CA TYR A 476 7.02 -20.25 -18.03
C TYR A 476 7.14 -21.58 -18.80
N HIS A 477 8.04 -22.47 -18.37
CA HIS A 477 8.23 -23.79 -18.97
C HIS A 477 6.93 -24.61 -18.91
N ASP A 478 6.31 -24.69 -17.73
CA ASP A 478 5.19 -25.59 -17.53
C ASP A 478 3.88 -25.07 -18.10
N LEU A 479 3.64 -23.76 -17.98
CA LEU A 479 2.33 -23.16 -18.28
C LEU A 479 2.25 -22.51 -19.66
N VAL A 480 3.36 -22.02 -20.22
CA VAL A 480 3.33 -21.16 -21.43
C VAL A 480 4.06 -21.76 -22.62
N ALA A 481 5.25 -22.30 -22.37
CA ALA A 481 6.21 -22.68 -23.39
C ALA A 481 5.68 -23.78 -24.32
N ASP A 482 5.74 -23.54 -25.63
CA ASP A 482 5.58 -24.60 -26.63
C ASP A 482 6.82 -25.52 -26.68
N ALA A 483 6.78 -26.55 -27.53
CA ALA A 483 7.87 -27.52 -27.65
C ALA A 483 9.24 -26.89 -27.98
N THR A 484 9.26 -25.81 -28.79
CA THR A 484 10.49 -25.11 -29.16
C THR A 484 10.96 -24.22 -28.02
N GLU A 485 10.04 -23.53 -27.37
CA GLU A 485 10.32 -22.70 -26.19
C GLU A 485 10.84 -23.54 -25.02
N LYS A 486 10.28 -24.73 -24.76
CA LYS A 486 10.74 -25.66 -23.72
C LYS A 486 12.20 -26.06 -23.90
N ILE A 487 12.63 -26.32 -25.14
CA ILE A 487 14.05 -26.59 -25.45
C ILE A 487 14.93 -25.40 -25.06
N ARG A 488 14.49 -24.17 -25.36
CA ARG A 488 15.24 -22.95 -25.05
C ARG A 488 15.32 -22.70 -23.55
N VAL A 489 14.22 -22.91 -22.81
CA VAL A 489 14.21 -22.80 -21.34
C VAL A 489 15.15 -23.85 -20.74
N ARG A 490 15.03 -25.11 -21.16
CA ARG A 490 15.92 -26.20 -20.72
C ARG A 490 17.39 -25.83 -20.92
N ASP A 491 17.77 -25.44 -22.13
CA ASP A 491 19.17 -25.16 -22.45
C ASP A 491 19.70 -23.96 -21.67
N HIS A 492 18.85 -22.98 -21.37
CA HIS A 492 19.17 -21.82 -20.55
C HIS A 492 19.32 -22.15 -19.06
N VAL A 493 18.37 -22.87 -18.48
CA VAL A 493 18.43 -23.34 -17.07
C VAL A 493 19.66 -24.23 -16.86
N CYS A 494 19.85 -25.23 -17.74
CA CYS A 494 20.99 -26.13 -17.66
C CYS A 494 22.32 -25.38 -17.72
N ARG A 495 22.42 -24.34 -18.56
CA ARG A 495 23.62 -23.51 -18.70
C ARG A 495 23.99 -22.82 -17.39
N ILE A 496 23.02 -22.17 -16.73
CA ILE A 496 23.24 -21.47 -15.45
C ILE A 496 23.58 -22.47 -14.35
N VAL A 497 22.83 -23.57 -14.23
CA VAL A 497 23.06 -24.57 -13.18
C VAL A 497 24.39 -25.30 -13.38
N ASP A 498 24.78 -25.61 -14.62
CA ASP A 498 26.10 -26.17 -14.92
C ASP A 498 27.22 -25.20 -14.53
N TYR A 499 27.04 -23.90 -14.77
CA TYR A 499 28.00 -22.89 -14.36
C TYR A 499 28.21 -22.83 -12.85
N ILE A 500 27.12 -22.95 -12.07
CA ILE A 500 27.14 -23.01 -10.61
C ILE A 500 27.82 -24.30 -10.12
N ILE A 501 27.44 -25.47 -10.65
CA ILE A 501 28.06 -26.77 -10.28
C ILE A 501 29.57 -26.73 -10.58
N ASN A 502 29.96 -26.31 -11.78
CA ASN A 502 31.36 -26.21 -12.20
C ASN A 502 32.16 -25.16 -11.42
N GLY A 503 31.47 -24.25 -10.73
CA GLY A 503 32.06 -23.27 -9.82
C GLY A 503 32.31 -23.80 -8.41
N GLY A 504 31.84 -25.00 -8.07
CA GLY A 504 31.81 -25.48 -6.68
C GLY A 504 30.59 -24.97 -5.92
N TYR A 505 29.43 -24.88 -6.59
CA TYR A 505 28.18 -24.34 -6.07
C TYR A 505 28.26 -22.87 -5.62
N VAL A 506 29.02 -22.07 -6.36
CA VAL A 506 28.99 -20.61 -6.25
C VAL A 506 28.73 -19.99 -7.61
N LEU A 507 28.06 -18.84 -7.64
CA LEU A 507 28.00 -18.01 -8.83
C LEU A 507 29.32 -17.26 -8.94
N ARG A 508 30.20 -17.70 -9.84
CA ARG A 508 31.44 -16.97 -10.13
C ARG A 508 31.12 -15.71 -10.93
N ASP A 509 31.73 -14.60 -10.54
CA ASP A 509 31.73 -13.34 -11.28
C ASP A 509 32.87 -13.35 -12.31
N ILE A 510 33.02 -12.26 -13.06
CA ILE A 510 34.00 -12.13 -14.15
C ILE A 510 35.46 -12.19 -13.66
N ASP A 511 35.70 -11.86 -12.40
CA ASP A 511 37.01 -11.99 -11.75
C ASP A 511 37.34 -13.45 -11.35
N GLY A 512 36.42 -14.39 -11.56
CA GLY A 512 36.55 -15.80 -11.19
C GLY A 512 36.25 -16.09 -9.71
N ALA A 513 36.11 -15.08 -8.86
CA ALA A 513 35.67 -15.22 -7.48
C ALA A 513 34.14 -15.33 -7.43
N HIS A 514 33.59 -15.88 -6.34
CA HIS A 514 32.14 -15.87 -6.15
C HIS A 514 31.60 -14.43 -6.10
N THR A 515 30.36 -14.22 -6.52
CA THR A 515 29.59 -13.00 -6.25
C THR A 515 29.34 -12.85 -4.76
N LYS A 516 29.01 -11.64 -4.30
CA LYS A 516 28.82 -11.35 -2.87
C LYS A 516 27.87 -12.35 -2.19
N TRP A 517 26.73 -12.66 -2.80
CA TRP A 517 25.67 -13.48 -2.20
C TRP A 517 25.38 -14.80 -2.91
N GLY A 518 25.87 -15.00 -4.15
CA GLY A 518 25.68 -16.24 -4.90
C GLY A 518 26.55 -17.38 -4.40
N VAL A 519 26.28 -17.86 -3.18
CA VAL A 519 27.07 -18.88 -2.49
C VAL A 519 26.17 -19.99 -1.95
N TRP A 520 26.34 -21.17 -2.52
CA TRP A 520 25.63 -22.40 -2.13
C TRP A 520 26.60 -23.55 -1.86
N ALA A 521 27.86 -23.24 -1.61
CA ALA A 521 28.94 -24.21 -1.44
C ALA A 521 28.85 -24.92 -0.08
N PRO A 522 28.89 -26.27 -0.02
CA PRO A 522 28.87 -27.02 1.23
C PRO A 522 29.92 -26.57 2.23
N GLU A 523 31.14 -26.29 1.78
CA GLU A 523 32.24 -25.92 2.64
C GLU A 523 32.02 -24.57 3.35
N ARG A 524 31.26 -23.68 2.74
CA ARG A 524 30.88 -22.38 3.33
C ARG A 524 29.66 -22.53 4.20
N LEU A 525 28.55 -23.02 3.64
CA LEU A 525 27.29 -23.09 4.37
C LEU A 525 27.42 -23.91 5.65
N ASN A 526 28.16 -25.04 5.63
CA ASN A 526 28.27 -25.93 6.78
C ASN A 526 29.41 -25.61 7.73
N TYR A 527 30.54 -25.08 7.23
CA TYR A 527 31.77 -24.94 8.04
C TYR A 527 32.27 -23.50 8.21
N ASP A 528 31.75 -22.53 7.45
CA ASP A 528 32.04 -21.12 7.66
C ASP A 528 30.97 -20.51 8.60
N PRO A 529 31.36 -20.01 9.79
CA PRO A 529 30.40 -19.40 10.72
C PRO A 529 29.71 -18.16 10.14
N ASP A 530 30.34 -17.45 9.21
CA ASP A 530 29.81 -16.20 8.65
C ASP A 530 28.62 -16.47 7.70
N TRP A 531 28.49 -17.69 7.18
CA TRP A 531 27.38 -18.14 6.32
C TRP A 531 26.31 -18.95 7.05
N ARG A 532 26.41 -19.04 8.39
CA ARG A 532 25.49 -19.88 9.19
C ARG A 532 24.04 -19.41 9.07
N GLN A 533 23.81 -18.12 8.88
CA GLN A 533 22.48 -17.54 8.79
C GLN A 533 21.76 -17.98 7.51
N GLU A 534 22.43 -17.87 6.36
CA GLU A 534 21.88 -18.19 5.06
C GLU A 534 21.90 -19.68 4.74
N ARG A 535 22.60 -20.48 5.56
CA ARG A 535 22.71 -21.95 5.41
C ARG A 535 21.38 -22.61 5.04
N GLY A 536 20.32 -22.30 5.77
CA GLY A 536 19.00 -22.88 5.56
C GLY A 536 18.41 -22.48 4.21
N VAL A 537 18.24 -21.17 3.99
CA VAL A 537 17.69 -20.57 2.77
C VAL A 537 18.47 -21.03 1.54
N ASN A 538 19.79 -20.84 1.54
CA ASN A 538 20.65 -21.17 0.40
C ASN A 538 20.66 -22.68 0.12
N SER A 539 20.51 -23.54 1.13
CA SER A 539 20.33 -24.98 0.88
C SER A 539 19.03 -25.25 0.12
N VAL A 540 17.91 -24.58 0.46
CA VAL A 540 16.64 -24.73 -0.28
C VAL A 540 16.78 -24.21 -1.71
N GLU A 541 17.43 -23.06 -1.90
CA GLU A 541 17.67 -22.47 -3.22
C GLU A 541 18.37 -23.44 -4.18
N ILE A 542 19.58 -23.90 -3.85
CA ILE A 542 20.36 -24.76 -4.78
C ILE A 542 19.70 -26.11 -5.02
N LEU A 543 19.02 -26.68 -4.02
CA LEU A 543 18.22 -27.88 -4.19
C LEU A 543 17.08 -27.65 -5.19
N SER A 544 16.41 -26.50 -5.11
CA SER A 544 15.38 -26.08 -6.06
C SER A 544 15.93 -25.93 -7.48
N TYR A 545 17.12 -25.34 -7.63
CA TYR A 545 17.76 -25.15 -8.93
C TYR A 545 18.10 -26.49 -9.61
N LEU A 546 18.68 -27.42 -8.85
CA LEU A 546 19.02 -28.75 -9.33
C LEU A 546 17.77 -29.55 -9.69
N LYS A 547 16.71 -29.44 -8.87
CA LYS A 547 15.43 -30.09 -9.14
C LYS A 547 14.78 -29.53 -10.40
N LEU A 548 14.79 -28.21 -10.60
CA LEU A 548 14.29 -27.58 -11.83
C LEU A 548 15.10 -28.03 -13.04
N ALA A 549 16.44 -28.01 -12.96
CA ALA A 549 17.31 -28.46 -14.04
C ALA A 549 17.07 -29.93 -14.40
N TYR A 550 16.81 -30.79 -13.41
CA TYR A 550 16.40 -32.17 -13.65
C TYR A 550 15.04 -32.25 -14.34
N HIS A 551 14.02 -31.56 -13.81
CA HIS A 551 12.66 -31.52 -14.38
C HIS A 551 12.64 -31.13 -15.86
N VAL A 552 13.30 -30.02 -16.23
CA VAL A 552 13.26 -29.50 -17.61
C VAL A 552 14.13 -30.31 -18.58
N SER A 553 15.09 -31.10 -18.09
CA SER A 553 16.11 -31.74 -18.95
C SER A 553 16.12 -33.27 -18.93
N GLY A 554 15.62 -33.91 -17.87
CA GLY A 554 15.74 -35.34 -17.61
C GLY A 554 17.18 -35.84 -17.42
N ARG A 555 18.18 -34.96 -17.25
CA ARG A 555 19.58 -35.35 -17.16
C ARG A 555 19.93 -35.81 -15.75
N ALA A 556 20.29 -37.09 -15.60
CA ALA A 556 20.61 -37.73 -14.31
C ALA A 556 21.60 -36.94 -13.44
N LYS A 557 22.60 -36.28 -14.05
CA LYS A 557 23.61 -35.50 -13.32
C LYS A 557 23.01 -34.50 -12.31
N TYR A 558 21.88 -33.86 -12.62
CA TYR A 558 21.28 -32.87 -11.72
C TYR A 558 20.64 -33.55 -10.51
N GLN A 559 20.01 -34.70 -10.72
CA GLN A 559 19.47 -35.53 -9.65
C GLN A 559 20.59 -36.14 -8.79
N ASP A 560 21.71 -36.54 -9.40
CA ASP A 560 22.87 -37.05 -8.67
C ASP A 560 23.49 -35.96 -7.76
N GLU A 561 23.69 -34.74 -8.29
CA GLU A 561 24.16 -33.60 -7.52
C GLU A 561 23.18 -33.19 -6.40
N TYR A 562 21.87 -33.27 -6.67
CA TYR A 562 20.82 -33.02 -5.69
C TYR A 562 20.88 -34.00 -4.51
N VAL A 563 20.97 -35.31 -4.81
CA VAL A 563 21.09 -36.38 -3.80
C VAL A 563 22.40 -36.24 -3.02
N LYS A 564 23.49 -35.91 -3.68
CA LYS A 564 24.79 -35.65 -3.05
C LYS A 564 24.71 -34.51 -2.04
N LEU A 565 24.14 -33.36 -2.42
CA LEU A 565 23.99 -32.23 -1.49
C LEU A 565 23.11 -32.61 -0.28
N LEU A 566 22.01 -33.33 -0.52
CA LEU A 566 21.10 -33.76 0.54
C LEU A 566 21.77 -34.62 1.61
N PHE A 567 22.48 -35.67 1.18
CA PHE A 567 22.89 -36.75 2.09
C PHE A 567 24.38 -36.75 2.40
N GLU A 568 25.24 -36.40 1.45
CA GLU A 568 26.70 -36.32 1.69
C GLU A 568 27.10 -34.98 2.32
N HIS A 569 26.38 -33.90 1.97
CA HIS A 569 26.62 -32.56 2.51
C HIS A 569 25.55 -32.11 3.51
N HIS A 570 24.66 -33.00 3.93
CA HIS A 570 23.67 -32.78 4.99
C HIS A 570 22.65 -31.66 4.73
N TYR A 571 22.34 -31.34 3.46
CA TYR A 571 21.37 -30.29 3.16
C TYR A 571 19.95 -30.69 3.58
N ALA A 572 19.65 -31.98 3.69
CA ALA A 572 18.40 -32.45 4.29
C ALA A 572 18.21 -31.93 5.74
N GLU A 573 19.30 -31.78 6.50
CA GLU A 573 19.25 -31.19 7.85
C GLU A 573 19.15 -29.66 7.81
N ASN A 574 19.85 -29.02 6.86
CA ASN A 574 19.78 -27.56 6.69
C ASN A 574 18.35 -27.11 6.36
N VAL A 575 17.66 -27.84 5.47
CA VAL A 575 16.29 -27.56 5.05
C VAL A 575 15.30 -27.63 6.21
N LYS A 576 15.51 -28.49 7.23
CA LYS A 576 14.60 -28.56 8.40
C LYS A 576 14.45 -27.23 9.13
N LYS A 577 15.45 -26.34 9.00
CA LYS A 577 15.48 -25.00 9.59
C LYS A 577 15.85 -23.98 8.52
N ALA A 578 15.12 -24.02 7.40
CA ALA A 578 15.36 -23.15 6.26
C ALA A 578 15.34 -21.67 6.67
N LYS A 579 14.33 -21.27 7.47
CA LYS A 579 14.20 -19.90 7.97
C LYS A 579 14.93 -19.70 9.31
N THR A 580 15.67 -18.61 9.43
CA THR A 580 16.18 -18.12 10.72
C THR A 580 15.28 -17.02 11.28
N THR A 581 15.10 -17.02 12.60
CA THR A 581 14.24 -16.07 13.33
C THR A 581 15.02 -15.20 14.30
N ASN A 582 16.35 -15.11 14.14
CA ASN A 582 17.16 -14.24 14.99
C ASN A 582 16.80 -12.77 14.74
N PRO A 583 16.29 -12.03 15.75
CA PRO A 583 15.88 -10.64 15.57
C PRO A 583 17.01 -9.70 15.13
N ALA A 584 18.27 -10.04 15.43
CA ALA A 584 19.44 -9.25 15.06
C ALA A 584 19.80 -9.36 13.58
N TRP A 585 19.29 -10.38 12.87
CA TRP A 585 19.62 -10.65 11.48
C TRP A 585 18.38 -10.90 10.61
N ARG A 586 17.19 -10.55 11.11
CA ARG A 586 15.94 -10.75 10.39
C ARG A 586 15.95 -9.88 9.14
N THR A 587 15.92 -10.52 7.97
CA THR A 587 15.64 -9.87 6.69
C THR A 587 14.37 -10.44 6.07
N HIS A 588 13.62 -9.59 5.38
CA HIS A 588 12.38 -9.96 4.68
C HIS A 588 12.64 -10.55 3.28
N ILE A 589 13.81 -10.29 2.70
CA ILE A 589 14.24 -10.90 1.43
C ILE A 589 14.23 -12.44 1.56
N ASP A 590 14.75 -12.97 2.67
CA ASP A 590 14.73 -14.42 2.96
C ASP A 590 13.31 -15.03 2.98
N ASP A 591 12.29 -14.24 3.31
CA ASP A 591 10.90 -14.73 3.28
C ASP A 591 10.42 -14.95 1.85
N GLU A 592 10.71 -13.98 0.98
CA GLU A 592 10.40 -14.05 -0.44
C GLU A 592 11.20 -15.16 -1.13
N LEU A 593 12.49 -15.32 -0.78
CA LEU A 593 13.34 -16.38 -1.36
C LEU A 593 12.80 -17.77 -1.11
N LEU A 594 12.36 -18.06 0.11
CA LEU A 594 11.76 -19.34 0.43
C LEU A 594 10.43 -19.55 -0.30
N ALA A 595 9.61 -18.50 -0.41
CA ALA A 595 8.38 -18.54 -1.19
C ALA A 595 8.65 -18.87 -2.68
N LEU A 596 9.74 -18.36 -3.25
CA LEU A 596 10.16 -18.64 -4.63
C LEU A 596 10.80 -20.03 -4.80
N ALA A 597 11.55 -20.51 -3.80
CA ALA A 597 12.34 -21.74 -3.94
C ALA A 597 11.55 -23.03 -3.64
N PHE A 598 10.67 -23.04 -2.64
CA PHE A 598 9.90 -24.24 -2.25
C PHE A 598 8.99 -24.83 -3.35
N PRO A 599 8.30 -24.03 -4.20
CA PRO A 599 7.37 -24.57 -5.18
C PRO A 599 7.95 -25.65 -6.09
N CYS A 600 9.17 -25.46 -6.60
CA CYS A 600 9.80 -26.48 -7.46
C CYS A 600 10.03 -27.80 -6.72
N LEU A 601 10.50 -27.73 -5.47
CA LEU A 601 10.76 -28.91 -4.64
C LEU A 601 9.46 -29.66 -4.34
N LEU A 602 8.40 -28.95 -3.99
CA LEU A 602 7.12 -29.56 -3.62
C LEU A 602 6.34 -30.12 -4.81
N MET A 603 6.51 -29.54 -6.01
CA MET A 603 5.87 -30.04 -7.23
C MET A 603 6.58 -31.26 -7.82
N TYR A 604 7.91 -31.35 -7.71
CA TYR A 604 8.72 -32.34 -8.43
C TYR A 604 9.56 -33.27 -7.55
N GLU A 605 9.36 -33.26 -6.23
CA GLU A 605 9.94 -34.31 -5.38
C GLU A 605 9.10 -35.58 -5.42
N ASP A 606 9.70 -36.65 -5.94
CA ASP A 606 9.10 -37.97 -6.09
C ASP A 606 9.23 -38.80 -4.80
N ASP A 607 10.27 -38.55 -3.99
CA ASP A 607 10.45 -39.25 -2.71
C ASP A 607 9.47 -38.70 -1.66
N PRO A 608 8.55 -39.54 -1.12
CA PRO A 608 7.53 -39.06 -0.18
C PRO A 608 8.12 -38.57 1.15
N GLY A 609 9.29 -39.07 1.55
CA GLY A 609 9.97 -38.64 2.78
C GLY A 609 10.60 -37.26 2.63
N LEU A 610 11.31 -37.01 1.53
CA LEU A 610 11.85 -35.69 1.20
C LEU A 610 10.73 -34.68 0.94
N ARG A 611 9.67 -35.09 0.24
CA ARG A 611 8.51 -34.23 0.04
C ARG A 611 7.84 -33.82 1.36
N ALA A 612 7.72 -34.74 2.31
CA ALA A 612 7.21 -34.44 3.66
C ALA A 612 8.15 -33.52 4.44
N LEU A 613 9.47 -33.68 4.28
CA LEU A 613 10.48 -32.77 4.85
C LEU A 613 10.30 -31.34 4.31
N TYR A 614 10.15 -31.16 2.99
CA TYR A 614 9.94 -29.84 2.41
C TYR A 614 8.63 -29.20 2.87
N LEU A 615 7.55 -29.99 2.96
CA LEU A 615 6.26 -29.49 3.45
C LEU A 615 6.38 -29.04 4.91
N SER A 616 7.02 -29.82 5.77
CA SER A 616 7.25 -29.44 7.18
C SER A 616 8.13 -28.20 7.32
N SER A 617 9.10 -28.01 6.42
CA SER A 617 9.93 -26.80 6.38
C SER A 617 9.13 -25.56 5.93
N LEU A 618 8.30 -25.72 4.89
CA LEU A 618 7.36 -24.68 4.44
C LEU A 618 6.38 -24.29 5.56
N GLU A 619 5.83 -25.25 6.31
CA GLU A 619 4.95 -24.98 7.45
C GLU A 619 5.64 -24.13 8.53
N GLN A 620 6.89 -24.46 8.87
CA GLN A 620 7.68 -23.67 9.83
C GLN A 620 7.94 -22.25 9.35
N TRP A 621 8.31 -22.08 8.07
CA TRP A 621 8.44 -20.76 7.46
C TRP A 621 7.12 -19.98 7.51
N TYR A 622 6.01 -20.64 7.16
CA TYR A 622 4.71 -20.00 7.09
C TYR A 622 4.22 -19.49 8.44
N VAL A 623 4.48 -20.22 9.54
CA VAL A 623 4.17 -19.75 10.90
C VAL A 623 4.76 -18.35 11.16
N GLU A 624 5.96 -18.07 10.67
CA GLU A 624 6.64 -16.79 10.86
C GLU A 624 6.05 -15.65 10.00
N VAL A 625 5.69 -15.94 8.75
CA VAL A 625 5.21 -14.92 7.80
C VAL A 625 3.68 -14.77 7.74
N SER A 626 2.95 -15.70 8.35
CA SER A 626 1.47 -15.72 8.34
C SER A 626 0.83 -14.44 8.87
N LYS A 627 1.54 -13.68 9.71
CA LYS A 627 1.05 -12.44 10.32
C LYS A 627 1.26 -11.21 9.43
N ASP A 628 1.87 -11.37 8.27
CA ASP A 628 2.16 -10.27 7.35
C ASP A 628 1.03 -10.08 6.33
N TRP A 629 0.00 -10.94 6.33
CA TRP A 629 -1.19 -10.79 5.45
C TRP A 629 -0.86 -10.73 3.94
N SER A 630 0.29 -11.31 3.54
CA SER A 630 0.71 -11.39 2.14
C SER A 630 -0.10 -12.47 1.40
N PRO A 631 -0.96 -12.13 0.42
CA PRO A 631 -1.61 -13.13 -0.41
C PRO A 631 -0.60 -13.95 -1.21
N PHE A 632 0.61 -13.42 -1.49
CA PHE A 632 1.66 -14.20 -2.15
C PHE A 632 2.14 -15.36 -1.26
N PHE A 633 2.45 -15.10 0.00
CA PHE A 633 2.88 -16.14 0.94
C PHE A 633 1.74 -17.10 1.30
N ASN A 634 0.55 -16.54 1.58
CA ASN A 634 -0.63 -17.33 1.95
C ASN A 634 -1.04 -18.30 0.83
N PHE A 635 -1.09 -17.85 -0.43
CA PHE A 635 -1.48 -18.71 -1.54
C PHE A 635 -0.40 -19.72 -1.92
N ILE A 636 0.90 -19.41 -1.76
CA ILE A 636 1.95 -20.44 -1.91
C ILE A 636 1.80 -21.52 -0.85
N TYR A 637 1.60 -21.14 0.42
CA TYR A 637 1.34 -22.12 1.47
C TYR A 637 0.10 -22.97 1.17
N ALA A 638 -1.02 -22.32 0.83
CA ALA A 638 -2.29 -22.98 0.55
C ALA A 638 -2.21 -23.95 -0.65
N ALA A 639 -1.44 -23.62 -1.68
CA ALA A 639 -1.25 -24.47 -2.86
C ALA A 639 -0.63 -25.85 -2.52
N PHE A 640 0.11 -25.95 -1.41
CA PHE A 640 0.79 -27.19 -1.01
C PHE A 640 0.26 -27.81 0.28
N ALA A 641 -0.16 -26.99 1.24
CA ALA A 641 -0.73 -27.43 2.52
C ALA A 641 -2.25 -27.64 2.47
N GLY A 642 -2.92 -27.14 1.42
CA GLY A 642 -4.35 -27.34 1.21
C GLY A 642 -5.29 -26.43 2.00
N THR A 643 -4.75 -25.51 2.80
CA THR A 643 -5.53 -24.55 3.59
C THR A 643 -4.85 -23.18 3.63
N ASP A 644 -5.64 -22.11 3.57
CA ASP A 644 -5.19 -20.74 3.83
C ASP A 644 -5.83 -20.23 5.14
N PRO A 645 -5.10 -20.20 6.27
CA PRO A 645 -5.64 -19.70 7.53
C PRO A 645 -5.86 -18.19 7.55
N ASN A 646 -5.34 -17.45 6.55
CA ASN A 646 -5.46 -16.00 6.43
C ASN A 646 -6.24 -15.57 5.19
N PHE A 647 -7.08 -16.45 4.64
CA PHE A 647 -7.80 -16.23 3.38
C PHE A 647 -8.54 -14.89 3.33
N GLY A 648 -9.26 -14.53 4.40
CA GLY A 648 -9.95 -13.24 4.49
C GLY A 648 -9.00 -12.04 4.39
N HIS A 649 -7.80 -12.13 4.99
CA HIS A 649 -6.78 -11.09 4.86
C HIS A 649 -6.21 -11.02 3.44
N SER A 650 -6.01 -12.16 2.77
CA SER A 650 -5.58 -12.22 1.37
C SER A 650 -6.58 -11.51 0.45
N ILE A 651 -7.89 -11.74 0.62
CA ILE A 651 -8.93 -11.07 -0.16
C ILE A 651 -9.02 -9.58 0.17
N ASN A 652 -9.00 -9.22 1.46
CA ASN A 652 -9.00 -7.83 1.90
C ASN A 652 -7.79 -7.06 1.36
N PHE A 653 -6.60 -7.67 1.31
CA PHE A 653 -5.43 -7.07 0.68
C PHE A 653 -5.71 -6.74 -0.79
N LEU A 654 -6.23 -7.71 -1.55
CA LEU A 654 -6.49 -7.53 -2.96
C LEU A 654 -7.56 -6.44 -3.21
N GLN A 655 -8.61 -6.40 -2.39
CA GLN A 655 -9.68 -5.41 -2.47
C GLN A 655 -9.24 -4.01 -2.01
N TRP A 656 -8.55 -3.88 -0.88
CA TRP A 656 -8.21 -2.58 -0.29
C TRP A 656 -6.95 -1.93 -0.84
N THR A 657 -6.11 -2.64 -1.59
CA THR A 657 -4.92 -2.04 -2.23
C THR A 657 -5.31 -0.78 -3.03
N PRO A 658 -4.76 0.42 -2.74
CA PRO A 658 -5.17 1.63 -3.45
C PRO A 658 -4.88 1.57 -4.95
N LEU A 659 -5.69 2.25 -5.77
CA LEU A 659 -5.45 2.36 -7.22
C LEU A 659 -4.27 3.26 -7.58
N ASP A 660 -3.95 4.21 -6.72
CA ASP A 660 -2.76 5.04 -6.84
C ASP A 660 -1.54 4.21 -6.43
N LEU A 661 -0.66 3.84 -7.36
CA LEU A 661 0.55 3.04 -7.11
C LEU A 661 1.79 3.90 -6.80
N VAL A 662 1.63 5.23 -6.66
CA VAL A 662 2.72 6.14 -6.27
C VAL A 662 3.15 5.86 -4.83
N ARG A 663 4.46 5.79 -4.62
CA ARG A 663 5.08 5.50 -3.32
C ARG A 663 5.14 6.78 -2.48
N TRP A 664 4.02 7.13 -1.85
CA TRP A 664 3.95 8.26 -0.92
C TRP A 664 4.66 7.97 0.41
N SER A 665 5.19 9.02 1.04
CA SER A 665 5.70 8.90 2.42
C SER A 665 4.54 8.70 3.40
N ILE A 666 4.66 7.72 4.29
CA ILE A 666 3.66 7.38 5.31
C ILE A 666 4.39 7.21 6.66
N ASP A 667 3.84 7.82 7.72
CA ASP A 667 4.46 7.90 9.05
C ASP A 667 3.51 7.40 10.16
N ASN A 668 3.27 6.10 10.19
CA ASN A 668 2.48 5.45 11.23
C ASN A 668 3.12 5.54 12.62
N SER A 669 4.34 6.08 12.79
CA SER A 669 4.92 6.32 14.12
C SER A 669 4.24 7.43 14.91
N ARG A 670 3.45 8.27 14.22
CA ARG A 670 2.67 9.36 14.83
C ARG A 670 1.27 8.94 15.28
N ARG A 671 0.87 7.70 14.99
CA ARG A 671 -0.42 7.16 15.40
C ARG A 671 -0.43 6.85 16.90
N GLU A 672 -1.52 7.19 17.55
CA GLU A 672 -1.72 6.98 18.99
C GLU A 672 -2.44 5.65 19.29
N ASP A 673 -3.00 4.98 18.27
CA ASP A 673 -3.71 3.70 18.37
C ASP A 673 -2.82 2.47 18.18
N VAL A 674 -1.54 2.66 17.86
CA VAL A 674 -0.55 1.60 17.62
C VAL A 674 0.64 1.78 18.56
N ALA A 675 1.33 0.68 18.87
CA ALA A 675 2.57 0.73 19.63
C ALA A 675 3.78 0.53 18.70
N LEU A 676 4.89 1.18 19.03
CA LEU A 676 6.16 0.99 18.32
C LEU A 676 6.98 -0.13 18.94
N VAL A 677 7.41 -1.08 18.12
CA VAL A 677 8.17 -2.26 18.53
C VAL A 677 9.46 -2.41 17.70
N ARG A 678 10.37 -3.24 18.20
CA ARG A 678 11.64 -3.67 17.54
C ARG A 678 11.71 -5.18 17.39
N THR A 679 10.54 -5.81 17.29
CA THR A 679 10.42 -7.24 17.05
C THR A 679 9.32 -7.46 16.01
N PRO A 680 9.52 -8.35 15.02
CA PRO A 680 10.60 -9.34 14.93
C PRO A 680 11.97 -8.81 14.45
N GLU A 681 12.05 -7.59 13.92
CA GLU A 681 13.33 -6.99 13.46
C GLU A 681 13.84 -5.90 14.40
N MET A 682 15.11 -5.96 14.82
CA MET A 682 15.63 -5.06 15.86
C MET A 682 16.02 -3.67 15.38
N GLU A 683 16.40 -3.52 14.11
CA GLU A 683 17.00 -2.27 13.60
C GLU A 683 15.97 -1.16 13.39
N MET A 684 14.81 -1.51 12.84
CA MET A 684 13.77 -0.56 12.46
C MET A 684 12.58 -0.52 13.43
N TRP A 685 12.02 0.66 13.62
CA TRP A 685 10.74 0.83 14.31
C TRP A 685 9.61 0.25 13.48
N GLN A 686 8.80 -0.57 14.12
CA GLN A 686 7.65 -1.23 13.51
C GLN A 686 6.39 -0.96 14.29
N THR A 687 5.24 -1.08 13.64
CA THR A 687 3.95 -1.17 14.32
C THR A 687 3.83 -2.54 15.00
N ASP A 688 3.18 -2.57 16.17
CA ASP A 688 2.93 -3.77 16.97
C ASP A 688 2.05 -4.83 16.26
N ARG A 689 1.33 -4.40 15.24
CA ARG A 689 0.46 -5.22 14.38
C ARG A 689 0.59 -4.83 12.92
N MET A 690 0.16 -5.74 12.05
CA MET A 690 -0.03 -5.42 10.64
C MET A 690 -1.19 -4.43 10.49
N LEU A 691 -0.97 -3.39 9.70
CA LEU A 691 -1.99 -2.43 9.34
C LEU A 691 -2.59 -2.78 7.97
N PRO A 692 -3.82 -2.35 7.68
CA PRO A 692 -4.43 -2.48 6.35
C PRO A 692 -3.56 -1.87 5.24
N ILE A 693 -3.55 -2.48 4.05
CA ILE A 693 -2.68 -2.05 2.93
C ILE A 693 -2.94 -0.61 2.47
N ASP A 694 -4.17 -0.11 2.63
CA ASP A 694 -4.56 1.26 2.35
C ASP A 694 -4.03 2.30 3.37
N GLU A 695 -3.50 1.84 4.52
CA GLU A 695 -2.97 2.65 5.62
C GLU A 695 -1.43 2.59 5.74
N ILE A 696 -0.74 1.88 4.82
CA ILE A 696 0.71 1.69 4.83
C ILE A 696 1.32 2.02 3.48
N SER A 697 2.61 2.36 3.45
CA SER A 697 3.29 2.63 2.18
C SER A 697 3.35 1.39 1.30
N PHE A 698 3.49 1.58 -0.01
CA PHE A 698 3.72 0.46 -0.92
C PHE A 698 5.09 -0.16 -0.69
N PHE A 699 5.09 -1.48 -0.67
CA PHE A 699 6.27 -2.30 -0.54
C PHE A 699 6.14 -3.55 -1.42
N ARG A 700 7.28 -4.15 -1.70
CA ARG A 700 7.37 -5.51 -2.26
C ARG A 700 7.46 -6.54 -1.12
N TRP A 701 7.31 -7.82 -1.44
CA TRP A 701 7.22 -8.87 -0.41
C TRP A 701 8.56 -9.15 0.29
N ASP A 702 9.64 -8.62 -0.25
CA ASP A 702 11.00 -8.60 0.30
C ASP A 702 11.29 -7.46 1.30
N ASN A 703 10.32 -6.59 1.58
CA ASN A 703 10.43 -5.48 2.52
C ASN A 703 9.69 -5.73 3.84
N ASN A 704 10.04 -4.97 4.89
CA ASN A 704 9.31 -5.00 6.16
C ASN A 704 7.97 -4.26 6.05
N GLN A 705 6.89 -5.04 6.12
CA GLN A 705 5.52 -4.54 5.95
C GLN A 705 4.98 -3.78 7.16
N ARG A 706 5.62 -3.93 8.33
CA ARG A 706 5.25 -3.25 9.57
C ARG A 706 6.10 -2.02 9.83
N ALA A 707 6.94 -1.61 8.87
CA ALA A 707 7.71 -0.39 8.97
C ALA A 707 6.82 0.77 9.44
N ALA A 708 7.15 1.35 10.60
CA ALA A 708 6.36 2.45 11.15
C ALA A 708 6.47 3.71 10.29
N VAL A 709 7.60 3.87 9.58
CA VAL A 709 7.86 5.01 8.69
C VAL A 709 8.38 4.49 7.36
N SER A 710 7.81 4.99 6.27
CA SER A 710 8.29 4.78 4.91
C SER A 710 8.37 6.12 4.21
N ALA A 711 9.49 6.37 3.52
CA ALA A 711 9.77 7.67 2.91
C ALA A 711 10.33 7.50 1.49
N ASP A 712 9.47 7.69 0.50
CA ASP A 712 9.86 7.86 -0.91
C ASP A 712 9.48 9.26 -1.43
N GLY A 713 8.44 9.85 -0.84
CA GLY A 713 7.99 11.21 -1.15
C GLY A 713 7.23 11.32 -2.46
N GLY A 714 6.73 10.21 -2.99
CA GLY A 714 6.05 10.14 -4.28
C GLY A 714 7.00 10.23 -5.47
N ARG A 715 8.25 9.80 -5.31
CA ARG A 715 9.28 9.86 -6.36
C ARG A 715 9.34 8.61 -7.22
N THR A 716 8.73 7.51 -6.78
CA THR A 716 8.63 6.29 -7.56
C THR A 716 7.19 5.78 -7.63
N GLU A 717 6.87 5.06 -8.69
CA GLU A 717 5.60 4.32 -8.85
C GLU A 717 5.89 2.82 -8.91
N SER A 718 5.09 2.01 -8.20
CA SER A 718 5.19 0.55 -8.20
C SER A 718 4.68 -0.05 -9.52
N ASP A 719 5.31 -1.12 -10.00
CA ASP A 719 4.92 -1.85 -11.21
C ASP A 719 3.61 -2.66 -11.08
N GLY A 720 3.11 -2.84 -9.85
CA GLY A 720 1.86 -3.56 -9.55
C GLY A 720 1.97 -5.09 -9.49
N VAL A 721 3.14 -5.70 -9.74
CA VAL A 721 3.35 -7.16 -9.73
C VAL A 721 3.13 -7.76 -8.34
N PHE A 722 3.42 -7.02 -7.28
CA PHE A 722 3.14 -7.45 -5.89
C PHE A 722 1.66 -7.83 -5.69
N TRP A 723 0.74 -7.21 -6.45
CA TRP A 723 -0.70 -7.49 -6.46
C TRP A 723 -1.07 -8.47 -7.59
N LEU A 724 -0.55 -8.26 -8.81
CA LEU A 724 -0.91 -9.05 -10.00
C LEU A 724 -0.48 -10.52 -9.87
N LEU A 725 0.71 -10.78 -9.34
CA LEU A 725 1.22 -12.14 -9.16
C LEU A 725 0.31 -12.98 -8.25
N PRO A 726 0.02 -12.59 -6.99
CA PRO A 726 -0.88 -13.36 -6.15
C PRO A 726 -2.31 -13.41 -6.67
N TYR A 727 -2.81 -12.38 -7.36
CA TYR A 727 -4.14 -12.44 -7.99
C TYR A 727 -4.21 -13.58 -9.04
N TRP A 728 -3.30 -13.59 -10.01
CA TRP A 728 -3.30 -14.60 -11.07
C TRP A 728 -2.96 -16.00 -10.55
N MET A 729 -2.09 -16.10 -9.54
CA MET A 729 -1.83 -17.33 -8.82
C MET A 729 -3.10 -17.85 -8.11
N GLY A 730 -3.84 -16.97 -7.43
CA GLY A 730 -5.11 -17.31 -6.78
C GLY A 730 -6.19 -17.77 -7.77
N ARG A 731 -6.25 -17.17 -8.96
CA ARG A 731 -7.11 -17.64 -10.06
C ARG A 731 -6.68 -19.03 -10.56
N TYR A 732 -5.38 -19.25 -10.74
CA TYR A 732 -4.82 -20.51 -11.25
C TYR A 732 -5.08 -21.70 -10.30
N TYR A 733 -4.83 -21.50 -8.99
CA TYR A 733 -5.08 -22.53 -7.96
C TYR A 733 -6.56 -22.63 -7.55
N GLY A 734 -7.44 -21.77 -8.10
CA GLY A 734 -8.89 -21.82 -7.89
C GLY A 734 -9.37 -21.21 -6.56
N PHE A 735 -8.51 -20.45 -5.88
CA PHE A 735 -8.85 -19.68 -4.67
C PHE A 735 -9.75 -18.48 -4.99
N ILE A 736 -9.63 -17.94 -6.20
CA ILE A 736 -10.45 -16.84 -6.72
C ILE A 736 -11.10 -17.34 -8.02
N LYS A 737 -12.43 -17.19 -8.16
CA LYS A 737 -13.16 -17.64 -9.36
C LYS A 737 -13.75 -16.51 -10.15
#